data_AF-A0A8B7DG96-F1
#
_entry.id   AF-A0A8B7DG96-F1
#
_cell.length_a   1.000
_cell.length_b   1.000
_cell.length_c   1.000
_cell.angle_alpha   90.00
_cell.angle_beta   90.00
_cell.angle_gamma   90.00
#
_symmetry.space_group_name_H-M   'P 1'
#
loop_
_entity.id
_entity.type
_entity.pdbx_description
1 polymer ?
#
loop_
_entity_poly.entity_id
_entity_poly.type
_entity_poly.pdbx_seq_one_letter_code
_entity_poly.pdbx_strand_id
1 'polypeptide(L)'
;MVASCMDSNYFIDSLLYKYDLAAWVSEENKENLQAVTVIAEEFFLTLFYILSERYVIGIGETTYKEILTREVIHRLAIGPSSRSNLVKHLPAADPEDDDSCSFESLLDEVLNEVADYREPGLTGKGLFCLKTAQMHLCNQFFIHYTKIDRSKVLEERNAFLKKTNDNNVTFLAMPPRFLPKLESVLKLLHSEKLAFLMKLVLNRALSMQMVTVEIIEVTLLIIAVGLLETKRARNSEKFEFNFLEVLLKKNNDEFSIFELIEDLITKPSSKEFQKVVKWIKLLIEEEMVCSTIHKHDLKFLPSEDDSVQDDKAKKLMLSKERKERLIAQMNKMQTDFMKYHHEMFEDDSNNKDVYEDINYIEDISLPIAIGCKRSHSEENIQQAQCILCQEEQLLDNENSFIVMIFVNESSVFHFQNKKSENLQPSFCDNSACVNVSSCGHIAHGKCWDKYYTSRFSTSASTFFSNRLNTIDVSKSEFLCPLCNSLCNSVLPLLPRIVESLPVSEDTDMVSLTELLAYMDKFSSELSRNQTKEIKQTGLLQTCVKIPQKIPKIFYAYVGWHEKTPNFMELFLKKLLKLSSASSSTVDDIAISSAVPLSWMACSFTLQALECQFRSAGKNMFFNVSERQSLFINSFVNLLQSSCVIPSYTHIEEFAEKIFNFFCGKLESDISILTLDVFGVMISLRFIVAAVQHLFQSSVWFPFASHLLDDVAFKLCLNTYIIKCFITAPLYLKKDHEDGKPTADTDILMLTENENEVVKTFATLKSFCGIQVDTQQINGHLLKKHVVDSLLPFLRCSAYFFHFLTGVKIPESLKTEYICDELFVLLTYLNIPVNIDELLTLNWLMQEEKMIQVTKRWCEHKDVYNVSSIKIEKCYFTARRLITLPHDYSSLINMASGFRCPTTGDSSCIPSLCLVCGEMLCSQCYCCQTKNEDQYGACVLHSVSCSNSVGIFFIVRQSEIVLLYNHTLGMMIPSPYLDQYGEADRGFRRGNPLFLNEKRYENLERIWISQQIPENIVRKIETDRSLLSNEWSRY
;
A
#
# COMPACT_ATOMS: atom_id res chain seq x y z
N MET A 1 36.51 -20.27 -39.91
CA MET A 1 37.87 -20.70 -40.30
C MET A 1 37.89 -21.97 -41.16
N VAL A 2 37.38 -23.13 -40.73
CA VAL A 2 37.38 -24.33 -41.62
C VAL A 2 36.56 -24.08 -42.89
N ALA A 3 35.37 -23.49 -42.73
CA ALA A 3 34.49 -23.10 -43.82
C ALA A 3 35.11 -22.12 -44.85
N SER A 4 36.07 -21.28 -44.45
CA SER A 4 36.72 -20.32 -45.36
C SER A 4 37.81 -20.95 -46.23
N CYS A 5 38.33 -22.12 -45.81
CA CYS A 5 39.48 -22.77 -46.44
C CYS A 5 39.11 -23.99 -47.29
N MET A 6 37.96 -24.62 -47.05
CA MET A 6 37.49 -25.80 -47.76
C MET A 6 36.54 -25.43 -48.91
N ASP A 7 36.41 -26.33 -49.90
CA ASP A 7 35.34 -26.23 -50.89
C ASP A 7 33.97 -26.29 -50.20
N SER A 8 33.06 -25.41 -50.61
CA SER A 8 31.76 -25.21 -49.95
C SER A 8 30.88 -26.46 -49.99
N ASN A 9 30.89 -27.22 -51.09
CA ASN A 9 30.09 -28.45 -51.18
C ASN A 9 30.70 -29.55 -50.31
N TYR A 10 32.03 -29.71 -50.34
CA TYR A 10 32.73 -30.67 -49.50
C TYR A 10 32.56 -30.39 -47.99
N PHE A 11 32.56 -29.11 -47.61
CA PHE A 11 32.33 -28.70 -46.23
C PHE A 11 30.94 -29.10 -45.73
N ILE A 12 29.89 -28.88 -46.54
CA ILE A 12 28.51 -29.27 -46.19
C ILE A 12 28.36 -30.79 -46.13
N ASP A 13 28.92 -31.52 -47.09
CA ASP A 13 28.90 -32.99 -47.08
C ASP A 13 29.63 -33.55 -45.84
N SER A 14 30.75 -32.95 -45.45
CA SER A 14 31.49 -33.32 -44.23
C SER A 14 30.69 -33.02 -42.95
N LEU A 15 29.96 -31.92 -42.92
CA LEU A 15 29.06 -31.60 -41.80
C LEU A 15 27.87 -32.56 -41.76
N LEU A 16 27.23 -32.86 -42.89
CA LEU A 16 26.13 -33.82 -42.95
C LEU A 16 26.55 -35.21 -42.45
N TYR A 17 27.76 -35.66 -42.81
CA TYR A 17 28.33 -36.89 -42.29
C TYR A 17 28.56 -36.83 -40.77
N LYS A 18 29.06 -35.70 -40.25
CA LYS A 18 29.31 -35.53 -38.80
C LYS A 18 28.02 -35.56 -37.97
N TYR A 19 26.91 -35.05 -38.50
CA TYR A 19 25.59 -35.07 -37.85
C TYR A 19 24.79 -36.34 -38.17
N ASP A 20 25.33 -37.28 -38.96
CA ASP A 20 24.68 -38.52 -39.40
C ASP A 20 23.30 -38.30 -40.07
N LEU A 21 23.22 -37.29 -40.93
CA LEU A 21 21.96 -36.87 -41.58
C LEU A 21 21.74 -37.46 -42.98
N ALA A 22 22.59 -38.41 -43.42
CA ALA A 22 22.47 -39.01 -44.75
C ALA A 22 21.12 -39.73 -44.95
N ALA A 23 20.65 -40.45 -43.93
CA ALA A 23 19.33 -41.11 -43.93
C ALA A 23 18.16 -40.11 -43.92
N TRP A 24 18.33 -38.98 -43.24
CA TRP A 24 17.32 -37.91 -43.18
C TRP A 24 17.14 -37.20 -44.53
N VAL A 25 18.23 -37.04 -45.29
CA VAL A 25 18.19 -36.45 -46.64
C VAL A 25 17.61 -37.43 -47.67
N SER A 26 17.92 -38.72 -47.56
CA SER A 26 17.49 -39.78 -48.51
C SER A 26 16.11 -40.40 -48.20
N GLU A 27 15.52 -40.10 -47.04
CA GLU A 27 14.24 -40.66 -46.57
C GLU A 27 14.25 -42.18 -46.32
N GLU A 28 15.44 -42.76 -46.17
CA GLU A 28 15.63 -44.18 -45.88
C GLU A 28 15.48 -44.45 -44.36
N ASN A 29 14.70 -45.49 -43.99
CA ASN A 29 14.35 -45.93 -42.61
C ASN A 29 13.43 -45.02 -41.78
N LYS A 30 12.13 -45.39 -41.72
CA LYS A 30 11.06 -44.59 -41.08
C LYS A 30 10.99 -44.62 -39.55
N GLU A 31 11.68 -45.54 -38.88
CA GLU A 31 11.42 -45.87 -37.47
C GLU A 31 12.04 -44.87 -36.45
N ASN A 32 13.08 -44.11 -36.83
CA ASN A 32 13.76 -43.14 -35.93
C ASN A 32 13.70 -41.67 -36.41
N LEU A 33 12.88 -41.35 -37.41
CA LEU A 33 12.93 -40.06 -38.12
C LEU A 33 12.61 -38.84 -37.24
N GLN A 34 11.80 -38.98 -36.19
CA GLN A 34 11.48 -37.86 -35.29
C GLN A 34 12.71 -37.42 -34.46
N ALA A 35 13.48 -38.38 -33.92
CA ALA A 35 14.70 -38.07 -33.18
C ALA A 35 15.79 -37.48 -34.10
N VAL A 36 15.90 -37.99 -35.32
CA VAL A 36 16.84 -37.47 -36.33
C VAL A 36 16.44 -36.07 -36.81
N THR A 37 15.15 -35.72 -36.81
CA THR A 37 14.69 -34.36 -37.15
C THR A 37 15.17 -33.33 -36.12
N VAL A 38 15.24 -33.67 -34.83
CA VAL A 38 15.85 -32.79 -33.81
C VAL A 38 17.35 -32.59 -34.04
N ILE A 39 18.05 -33.60 -34.56
CA ILE A 39 19.47 -33.47 -34.94
C ILE A 39 19.60 -32.56 -36.18
N ALA A 40 18.65 -32.64 -37.12
CA ALA A 40 18.59 -31.74 -38.26
C ALA A 40 18.36 -30.28 -37.83
N GLU A 41 17.56 -30.01 -36.79
CA GLU A 41 17.44 -28.65 -36.20
C GLU A 41 18.81 -28.06 -35.83
N GLU A 42 19.59 -28.80 -35.05
CA GLU A 42 20.90 -28.35 -34.58
C GLU A 42 21.91 -28.19 -35.73
N PHE A 43 21.79 -29.01 -36.78
CA PHE A 43 22.58 -28.86 -38.00
C PHE A 43 22.29 -27.54 -38.72
N PHE A 44 21.02 -27.22 -38.99
CA PHE A 44 20.64 -25.95 -39.64
C PHE A 44 20.97 -24.74 -38.76
N LEU A 45 20.80 -24.87 -37.43
CA LEU A 45 21.18 -23.82 -36.49
C LEU A 45 22.70 -23.56 -36.49
N THR A 46 23.50 -24.62 -36.62
CA THR A 46 24.97 -24.50 -36.75
C THR A 46 25.36 -23.80 -38.04
N LEU A 47 24.71 -24.13 -39.17
CA LEU A 47 24.93 -23.44 -40.44
C LEU A 47 24.55 -21.96 -40.35
N PHE A 48 23.42 -21.65 -39.70
CA PHE A 48 23.01 -20.28 -39.44
C PHE A 48 24.06 -19.53 -38.62
N TYR A 49 24.54 -20.09 -37.50
CA TYR A 49 25.57 -19.45 -36.68
C TYR A 49 26.89 -19.20 -37.42
N ILE A 50 27.33 -20.13 -38.28
CA ILE A 50 28.54 -19.94 -39.11
C ILE A 50 28.41 -18.71 -40.02
N LEU A 51 27.19 -18.40 -40.48
CA LEU A 51 26.91 -17.29 -41.39
C LEU A 51 26.57 -15.98 -40.67
N SER A 52 25.90 -16.03 -39.51
CA SER A 52 25.34 -14.87 -38.81
C SER A 52 26.16 -14.39 -37.60
N GLU A 53 26.83 -15.29 -36.86
CA GLU A 53 27.51 -14.94 -35.61
C GLU A 53 28.91 -14.36 -35.87
N ARG A 54 28.94 -13.04 -36.05
CA ARG A 54 30.16 -12.28 -36.39
C ARG A 54 30.59 -11.26 -35.34
N TYR A 55 29.84 -11.17 -34.23
CA TYR A 55 30.13 -10.27 -33.10
C TYR A 55 31.15 -10.89 -32.15
N VAL A 56 32.30 -11.26 -32.70
CA VAL A 56 33.43 -11.82 -31.97
C VAL A 56 34.69 -11.17 -32.55
N ILE A 57 35.54 -10.67 -31.67
CA ILE A 57 36.81 -10.05 -32.05
C ILE A 57 37.64 -11.07 -32.83
N GLY A 58 38.12 -10.68 -34.02
CA GLY A 58 38.87 -11.56 -34.91
C GLY A 58 38.04 -12.39 -35.90
N ILE A 59 36.71 -12.30 -35.87
CA ILE A 59 35.81 -12.88 -36.89
C ILE A 59 35.18 -11.78 -37.75
N GLY A 60 34.50 -10.83 -37.11
CA GLY A 60 33.87 -9.69 -37.77
C GLY A 60 34.57 -8.36 -37.50
N GLU A 61 34.27 -7.36 -38.32
CA GLU A 61 34.61 -5.95 -38.07
C GLU A 61 33.67 -5.39 -37.00
N THR A 62 33.98 -5.63 -35.72
CA THR A 62 33.17 -5.16 -34.58
C THR A 62 34.02 -4.57 -33.47
N THR A 63 33.49 -3.54 -32.81
CA THR A 63 34.06 -2.96 -31.59
C THR A 63 33.54 -3.68 -30.34
N TYR A 64 34.27 -3.58 -29.22
CA TYR A 64 33.82 -4.15 -27.94
C TYR A 64 32.48 -3.55 -27.47
N LYS A 65 32.25 -2.25 -27.73
CA LYS A 65 30.97 -1.57 -27.46
C LYS A 65 29.81 -2.26 -28.19
N GLU A 66 29.94 -2.55 -29.47
CA GLU A 66 28.90 -3.21 -30.27
C GLU A 66 28.59 -4.64 -29.79
N ILE A 67 29.61 -5.37 -29.36
CA ILE A 67 29.45 -6.70 -28.76
C ILE A 67 28.64 -6.57 -27.46
N LEU A 68 29.02 -5.65 -26.58
CA LEU A 68 28.32 -5.40 -25.32
C LEU A 68 26.87 -4.94 -25.54
N THR A 69 26.64 -4.01 -26.48
CA THR A 69 25.31 -3.55 -26.89
C THR A 69 24.43 -4.71 -27.34
N ARG A 70 24.98 -5.61 -28.17
CA ARG A 70 24.26 -6.80 -28.62
C ARG A 70 23.90 -7.70 -27.44
N GLU A 71 24.84 -8.01 -26.55
CA GLU A 71 24.59 -8.85 -25.38
C GLU A 71 23.49 -8.26 -24.48
N VAL A 72 23.56 -6.97 -24.18
CA VAL A 72 22.57 -6.27 -23.34
C VAL A 72 21.17 -6.31 -23.97
N ILE A 73 21.05 -6.04 -25.28
CA ILE A 73 19.78 -6.12 -26.02
C ILE A 73 19.16 -7.51 -25.85
N HIS A 74 19.95 -8.56 -26.10
CA HIS A 74 19.45 -9.93 -26.05
C HIS A 74 19.11 -10.38 -24.63
N ARG A 75 19.82 -9.91 -23.60
CA ARG A 75 19.43 -10.18 -22.21
C ARG A 75 18.12 -9.50 -21.83
N LEU A 76 17.94 -8.23 -22.21
CA LEU A 76 16.72 -7.47 -21.91
C LEU A 76 15.51 -7.88 -22.77
N ALA A 77 15.73 -8.53 -23.91
CA ALA A 77 14.66 -9.07 -24.75
C ALA A 77 13.95 -10.28 -24.11
N ILE A 78 14.60 -11.01 -23.21
CA ILE A 78 13.96 -12.10 -22.44
C ILE A 78 12.96 -11.51 -21.43
N GLY A 79 13.28 -10.34 -20.88
CA GLY A 79 12.45 -9.64 -19.91
C GLY A 79 13.24 -8.60 -19.09
N PRO A 80 12.53 -7.78 -18.30
CA PRO A 80 13.14 -6.73 -17.50
C PRO A 80 14.11 -7.31 -16.46
N SER A 81 15.30 -6.75 -16.36
CA SER A 81 16.39 -7.26 -15.52
C SER A 81 17.07 -6.16 -14.73
N SER A 82 17.57 -6.48 -13.54
CA SER A 82 18.34 -5.54 -12.74
C SER A 82 19.83 -5.52 -13.16
N ARG A 83 20.55 -4.42 -12.87
CA ARG A 83 21.96 -4.28 -13.28
C ARG A 83 22.83 -5.42 -12.76
N SER A 84 22.69 -5.80 -11.49
CA SER A 84 23.46 -6.92 -10.92
C SER A 84 23.18 -8.26 -11.60
N ASN A 85 21.98 -8.47 -12.13
CA ASN A 85 21.66 -9.69 -12.88
C ASN A 85 22.24 -9.64 -14.30
N LEU A 86 22.25 -8.47 -14.94
CA LEU A 86 22.87 -8.28 -16.25
C LEU A 86 24.38 -8.58 -16.18
N VAL A 87 25.10 -7.93 -15.27
CA VAL A 87 26.56 -8.07 -15.14
C VAL A 87 27.01 -9.53 -14.95
N LYS A 88 26.24 -10.37 -14.25
CA LYS A 88 26.55 -11.80 -14.06
C LYS A 88 26.60 -12.61 -15.35
N HIS A 89 25.91 -12.16 -16.39
CA HIS A 89 25.71 -12.91 -17.62
C HIS A 89 26.32 -12.23 -18.85
N LEU A 90 27.00 -11.10 -18.65
CA LEU A 90 27.77 -10.41 -19.68
C LEU A 90 29.20 -10.99 -19.73
N PRO A 91 29.84 -11.00 -20.91
CA PRO A 91 31.23 -11.43 -21.02
C PRO A 91 32.14 -10.60 -20.10
N ALA A 92 33.07 -11.28 -19.42
CA ALA A 92 34.07 -10.59 -18.61
C ALA A 92 35.00 -9.80 -19.55
N ALA A 93 35.31 -8.55 -19.19
CA ALA A 93 36.26 -7.75 -19.95
C ALA A 93 37.66 -8.39 -19.88
N ASP A 94 38.35 -8.49 -21.02
CA ASP A 94 39.77 -8.87 -21.03
C ASP A 94 40.60 -7.75 -20.36
N PRO A 95 41.49 -8.06 -19.40
CA PRO A 95 42.25 -7.04 -18.66
C PRO A 95 43.36 -6.33 -19.45
N GLU A 96 43.57 -6.65 -20.73
CA GLU A 96 44.75 -6.20 -21.48
C GLU A 96 44.58 -4.85 -22.19
N ASP A 97 43.36 -4.30 -22.27
CA ASP A 97 43.12 -2.94 -22.77
C ASP A 97 43.18 -1.93 -21.61
N ASP A 98 44.40 -1.67 -21.13
CA ASP A 98 44.75 -0.46 -20.39
C ASP A 98 44.56 0.75 -21.33
N ASP A 99 43.39 1.40 -21.30
CA ASP A 99 43.26 2.87 -21.40
C ASP A 99 41.79 3.37 -21.29
N SER A 100 41.50 4.06 -20.18
CA SER A 100 40.53 5.17 -20.03
C SER A 100 39.01 4.96 -19.91
N CYS A 101 38.43 3.77 -20.06
CA CYS A 101 37.02 3.53 -19.71
C CYS A 101 36.84 2.26 -18.89
N SER A 102 36.44 2.39 -17.62
CA SER A 102 36.07 1.22 -16.82
C SER A 102 34.90 0.50 -17.51
N PHE A 103 34.91 -0.84 -17.55
CA PHE A 103 33.80 -1.65 -18.07
C PHE A 103 32.42 -1.17 -17.59
N GLU A 104 32.36 -0.65 -16.36
CA GLU A 104 31.16 -0.05 -15.77
C GLU A 104 30.68 1.19 -16.51
N SER A 105 31.56 2.13 -16.84
CA SER A 105 31.21 3.34 -17.59
C SER A 105 30.66 3.01 -18.98
N LEU A 106 31.30 2.07 -19.68
CA LEU A 106 30.85 1.60 -20.99
C LEU A 106 29.49 0.89 -20.90
N LEU A 107 29.28 0.07 -19.85
CA LEU A 107 27.99 -0.59 -19.63
C LEU A 107 26.88 0.42 -19.35
N ASP A 108 27.14 1.46 -18.56
CA ASP A 108 26.15 2.48 -18.24
C ASP A 108 25.80 3.33 -19.47
N GLU A 109 26.79 3.66 -20.33
CA GLU A 109 26.54 4.26 -21.65
C GLU A 109 25.62 3.38 -22.51
N VAL A 110 25.94 2.09 -22.63
CA VAL A 110 25.14 1.14 -23.42
C VAL A 110 23.72 0.98 -22.86
N LEU A 111 23.56 0.90 -21.54
CA LEU A 111 22.25 0.81 -20.89
C LEU A 111 21.41 2.06 -21.15
N ASN A 112 22.01 3.25 -21.08
CA ASN A 112 21.32 4.50 -21.39
C ASN A 112 20.87 4.58 -22.86
N GLU A 113 21.65 4.03 -23.78
CA GLU A 113 21.28 3.95 -25.20
C GLU A 113 20.13 2.96 -25.44
N VAL A 114 20.21 1.76 -24.85
CA VAL A 114 19.40 0.59 -25.21
C VAL A 114 18.14 0.40 -24.35
N ALA A 115 18.16 0.84 -23.09
CA ALA A 115 17.17 0.47 -22.10
C ALA A 115 16.51 1.68 -21.42
N ASP A 116 15.26 1.52 -21.02
CA ASP A 116 14.56 2.44 -20.12
C ASP A 116 14.68 1.92 -18.69
N TYR A 117 15.14 2.78 -17.78
CA TYR A 117 15.24 2.45 -16.36
C TYR A 117 13.89 2.67 -15.67
N ARG A 118 13.41 1.65 -14.96
CA ARG A 118 12.24 1.73 -14.08
C ARG A 118 12.71 1.76 -12.64
N GLU A 119 12.30 2.82 -11.95
CA GLU A 119 12.60 2.99 -10.54
C GLU A 119 12.08 1.82 -9.69
N PRO A 120 12.81 1.45 -8.62
CA PRO A 120 12.35 0.45 -7.67
C PRO A 120 11.02 0.85 -7.04
N GLY A 121 10.04 -0.07 -7.10
CA GLY A 121 8.84 0.04 -6.27
C GLY A 121 9.15 -0.06 -4.77
N LEU A 122 8.10 -0.02 -3.93
CA LEU A 122 8.22 -0.07 -2.46
C LEU A 122 9.00 -1.29 -1.94
N THR A 123 8.92 -2.43 -2.64
CA THR A 123 9.61 -3.68 -2.26
C THR A 123 10.48 -4.26 -3.38
N GLY A 124 10.41 -3.70 -4.60
CA GLY A 124 11.06 -4.22 -5.80
C GLY A 124 12.37 -3.51 -6.12
N LYS A 125 13.26 -4.13 -6.89
CA LYS A 125 14.54 -3.53 -7.32
C LYS A 125 14.33 -2.62 -8.54
N GLY A 126 15.29 -1.74 -8.82
CA GLY A 126 15.35 -1.03 -10.10
C GLY A 126 15.53 -2.03 -11.25
N LEU A 127 14.79 -1.83 -12.34
CA LEU A 127 14.75 -2.75 -13.48
C LEU A 127 15.01 -2.00 -14.78
N PHE A 128 15.90 -2.52 -15.60
CA PHE A 128 16.10 -2.06 -16.97
C PHE A 128 15.17 -2.83 -17.90
N CYS A 129 14.49 -2.11 -18.79
CA CYS A 129 13.59 -2.65 -19.80
C CYS A 129 14.11 -2.27 -21.19
N LEU A 130 14.09 -3.20 -22.16
CA LEU A 130 14.52 -2.89 -23.52
C LEU A 130 13.63 -1.79 -24.12
N LYS A 131 14.25 -0.76 -24.72
CA LYS A 131 13.51 0.27 -25.45
C LYS A 131 12.76 -0.34 -26.62
N THR A 132 11.54 0.15 -26.85
CA THR A 132 10.70 -0.24 -27.99
C THR A 132 11.43 -0.08 -29.32
N ALA A 133 12.22 0.99 -29.45
CA ALA A 133 13.02 1.26 -30.64
C ALA A 133 14.09 0.19 -30.93
N GLN A 134 14.60 -0.53 -29.93
CA GLN A 134 15.72 -1.48 -30.09
C GLN A 134 15.27 -2.93 -30.33
N MET A 135 13.96 -3.22 -30.24
CA MET A 135 13.41 -4.56 -30.43
C MET A 135 13.76 -5.18 -31.80
N HIS A 136 13.91 -4.33 -32.82
CA HIS A 136 14.23 -4.72 -34.19
C HIS A 136 15.64 -5.34 -34.35
N LEU A 137 16.53 -5.13 -33.36
CA LEU A 137 17.89 -5.68 -33.32
C LEU A 137 17.96 -7.06 -32.63
N CYS A 138 16.89 -7.51 -31.99
CA CYS A 138 16.87 -8.78 -31.27
C CYS A 138 16.74 -9.96 -32.23
N ASN A 139 17.67 -10.91 -32.14
CA ASN A 139 17.62 -12.19 -32.83
C ASN A 139 17.00 -13.26 -31.90
N GLN A 140 15.90 -13.88 -32.34
CA GLN A 140 15.23 -14.98 -31.63
C GLN A 140 16.15 -16.20 -31.45
N PHE A 141 17.04 -16.46 -32.40
CA PHE A 141 18.00 -17.56 -32.36
C PHE A 141 19.39 -17.05 -31.95
N PHE A 142 19.46 -16.30 -30.85
CA PHE A 142 20.74 -15.89 -30.30
C PHE A 142 21.49 -17.06 -29.67
N ILE A 143 22.81 -17.10 -29.84
CA ILE A 143 23.66 -18.25 -29.48
C ILE A 143 23.59 -18.63 -27.98
N HIS A 144 23.37 -17.66 -27.09
CA HIS A 144 23.29 -17.89 -25.64
C HIS A 144 21.87 -18.22 -25.13
N TYR A 145 20.88 -18.33 -26.01
CA TYR A 145 19.51 -18.65 -25.60
C TYR A 145 19.25 -20.14 -25.49
N THR A 146 18.65 -20.52 -24.36
CA THR A 146 18.01 -21.83 -24.19
C THR A 146 16.68 -21.89 -24.96
N LYS A 147 16.11 -23.09 -25.18
CA LYS A 147 14.77 -23.24 -25.81
C LYS A 147 13.68 -22.44 -25.05
N ILE A 148 13.81 -22.30 -23.73
CA ILE A 148 12.90 -21.51 -22.89
C ILE A 148 13.06 -20.01 -23.18
N ASP A 149 14.29 -19.51 -23.29
CA ASP A 149 14.56 -18.10 -23.57
C ASP A 149 14.04 -17.69 -24.95
N ARG A 150 14.22 -18.55 -25.96
CA ARG A 150 13.67 -18.33 -27.32
C ARG A 150 12.16 -18.16 -27.30
N SER A 151 11.46 -18.97 -26.51
CA SER A 151 10.01 -18.91 -26.35
C SER A 151 9.57 -17.59 -25.71
N LYS A 152 10.26 -17.16 -24.64
CA LYS A 152 9.99 -15.87 -23.97
C LYS A 152 10.22 -14.67 -24.87
N VAL A 153 11.32 -14.66 -25.62
CA VAL A 153 11.63 -13.58 -26.57
C VAL A 153 10.58 -13.51 -27.67
N LEU A 154 10.10 -14.65 -28.16
CA LEU A 154 8.99 -14.70 -29.13
C LEU A 154 7.69 -14.13 -28.56
N GLU A 155 7.35 -14.44 -27.30
CA GLU A 155 6.18 -13.91 -26.60
C GLU A 155 6.25 -12.38 -26.44
N GLU A 156 7.36 -11.86 -25.92
CA GLU A 156 7.60 -10.41 -25.74
C GLU A 156 7.55 -9.67 -27.08
N ARG A 157 8.16 -10.24 -28.13
CA ARG A 157 8.13 -9.68 -29.48
C ARG A 157 6.71 -9.68 -30.04
N ASN A 158 5.94 -10.75 -29.86
CA ASN A 158 4.54 -10.77 -30.29
C ASN A 158 3.67 -9.76 -29.51
N ALA A 159 3.93 -9.57 -28.21
CA ALA A 159 3.27 -8.56 -27.40
C ALA A 159 3.60 -7.14 -27.89
N PHE A 160 4.86 -6.90 -28.28
CA PHE A 160 5.29 -5.65 -28.90
C PHE A 160 4.53 -5.35 -30.20
N LEU A 161 4.44 -6.32 -31.11
CA LEU A 161 3.74 -6.15 -32.40
C LEU A 161 2.25 -5.82 -32.26
N LYS A 162 1.60 -6.40 -31.24
CA LYS A 162 0.21 -6.07 -30.92
C LYS A 162 0.05 -4.62 -30.46
N LYS A 163 1.05 -4.06 -29.77
CA LYS A 163 1.01 -2.69 -29.24
C LYS A 163 1.32 -1.63 -30.30
N THR A 164 2.28 -1.88 -31.18
CA THR A 164 2.72 -0.89 -32.19
C THR A 164 1.88 -0.91 -33.46
N ASN A 165 1.11 -1.96 -33.71
CA ASN A 165 0.32 -2.15 -34.93
C ASN A 165 1.17 -2.06 -36.21
N ASP A 166 2.48 -2.31 -36.07
CA ASP A 166 3.45 -2.17 -37.15
C ASP A 166 3.64 -3.53 -37.84
N ASN A 167 3.38 -3.56 -39.14
CA ASN A 167 3.50 -4.77 -39.96
C ASN A 167 4.92 -4.93 -40.54
N ASN A 168 5.79 -3.92 -40.44
CA ASN A 168 7.14 -3.91 -41.01
C ASN A 168 8.19 -4.37 -39.99
N VAL A 169 8.03 -5.59 -39.50
CA VAL A 169 8.89 -6.16 -38.45
C VAL A 169 10.13 -6.77 -39.07
N THR A 170 11.31 -6.35 -38.64
CA THR A 170 12.56 -7.06 -38.95
C THR A 170 12.75 -8.23 -37.99
N PHE A 171 13.15 -9.39 -38.54
CA PHE A 171 13.36 -10.62 -37.76
C PHE A 171 14.85 -10.93 -37.54
N LEU A 172 15.73 -10.26 -38.30
CA LEU A 172 17.17 -10.36 -38.18
C LEU A 172 17.82 -9.03 -38.54
N ALA A 173 18.69 -8.53 -37.66
CA ALA A 173 19.53 -7.38 -37.95
C ALA A 173 20.65 -7.76 -38.93
N MET A 174 21.12 -6.77 -39.70
CA MET A 174 22.22 -6.99 -40.64
C MET A 174 23.51 -7.37 -39.88
N PRO A 175 24.07 -8.60 -40.07
CA PRO A 175 25.27 -9.04 -39.36
C PRO A 175 26.51 -8.21 -39.73
N PRO A 176 27.51 -7.99 -38.87
CA PRO A 176 28.75 -7.27 -39.19
C PRO A 176 29.49 -7.81 -40.42
N ARG A 177 30.41 -7.03 -41.00
CA ARG A 177 31.26 -7.55 -42.09
C ARG A 177 32.21 -8.61 -41.55
N PHE A 178 32.46 -9.66 -42.35
CA PHE A 178 33.56 -10.57 -42.06
C PHE A 178 34.90 -9.84 -42.25
N LEU A 179 35.91 -10.19 -41.47
CA LEU A 179 37.27 -9.79 -41.78
C LEU A 179 37.69 -10.37 -43.14
N PRO A 180 38.58 -9.70 -43.91
CA PRO A 180 38.94 -10.10 -45.27
C PRO A 180 39.37 -11.57 -45.44
N LYS A 181 39.98 -12.16 -44.42
CA LYS A 181 40.43 -13.57 -44.42
C LYS A 181 39.29 -14.60 -44.34
N LEU A 182 38.11 -14.18 -43.87
CA LEU A 182 36.94 -15.03 -43.64
C LEU A 182 35.79 -14.72 -44.60
N GLU A 183 35.93 -13.73 -45.47
CA GLU A 183 34.90 -13.35 -46.44
C GLU A 183 34.50 -14.51 -47.38
N SER A 184 35.43 -15.44 -47.65
CA SER A 184 35.17 -16.65 -48.43
C SER A 184 34.11 -17.58 -47.82
N VAL A 185 33.76 -17.45 -46.54
CA VAL A 185 32.64 -18.18 -45.92
C VAL A 185 31.32 -17.89 -46.64
N LEU A 186 31.13 -16.70 -47.19
CA LEU A 186 29.91 -16.33 -47.93
C LEU A 186 29.67 -17.21 -49.16
N LYS A 187 30.72 -17.85 -49.72
CA LYS A 187 30.58 -18.82 -50.82
C LYS A 187 29.71 -20.03 -50.46
N LEU A 188 29.53 -20.31 -49.17
CA LEU A 188 28.58 -21.33 -48.70
C LEU A 188 27.15 -21.05 -49.16
N LEU A 189 26.74 -19.78 -49.23
CA LEU A 189 25.40 -19.39 -49.69
C LEU A 189 25.18 -19.71 -51.18
N HIS A 190 26.25 -19.75 -51.98
CA HIS A 190 26.23 -20.14 -53.39
C HIS A 190 26.46 -21.64 -53.62
N SER A 191 26.59 -22.43 -52.56
CA SER A 191 26.74 -23.89 -52.66
C SER A 191 25.48 -24.55 -53.22
N GLU A 192 25.66 -25.43 -54.19
CA GLU A 192 24.57 -26.23 -54.76
C GLU A 192 23.97 -27.19 -53.71
N LYS A 193 24.80 -27.69 -52.79
CA LYS A 193 24.37 -28.54 -51.67
C LYS A 193 23.51 -27.78 -50.66
N LEU A 194 23.89 -26.56 -50.29
CA LEU A 194 23.06 -25.73 -49.40
C LEU A 194 21.72 -25.38 -50.07
N ALA A 195 21.74 -25.01 -51.35
CA ALA A 195 20.54 -24.72 -52.12
C ALA A 195 19.58 -25.94 -52.18
N PHE A 196 20.13 -27.14 -52.39
CA PHE A 196 19.36 -28.38 -52.34
C PHE A 196 18.72 -28.63 -50.96
N LEU A 197 19.48 -28.45 -49.87
CA LEU A 197 18.97 -28.63 -48.50
C LEU A 197 17.87 -27.61 -48.16
N MET A 198 18.02 -26.35 -48.58
CA MET A 198 16.97 -25.33 -48.40
C MET A 198 15.69 -25.70 -49.15
N LYS A 199 15.80 -26.16 -50.41
CA LYS A 199 14.65 -26.66 -51.18
C LYS A 199 13.97 -27.85 -50.52
N LEU A 200 14.76 -28.81 -50.03
CA LEU A 200 14.26 -29.99 -49.32
C LEU A 200 13.41 -29.60 -48.10
N VAL A 201 13.91 -28.70 -47.26
CA VAL A 201 13.17 -28.21 -46.07
C VAL A 201 11.89 -27.49 -46.48
N LEU A 202 11.93 -26.60 -47.46
CA LEU A 202 10.74 -25.84 -47.89
C LEU A 202 9.67 -26.74 -48.53
N ASN A 203 10.08 -27.73 -49.33
CA ASN A 203 9.16 -28.74 -49.87
C ASN A 203 8.50 -29.56 -48.76
N ARG A 204 9.29 -30.00 -47.78
CA ARG A 204 8.76 -30.74 -46.64
C ARG A 204 7.84 -29.87 -45.77
N ALA A 205 8.11 -28.57 -45.64
CA ALA A 205 7.26 -27.62 -44.94
C ALA A 205 5.86 -27.49 -45.58
N LEU A 206 5.76 -27.54 -46.92
CA LEU A 206 4.47 -27.57 -47.61
C LEU A 206 3.64 -28.83 -47.31
N SER A 207 4.31 -29.96 -47.10
CA SER A 207 3.67 -31.25 -46.76
C SER A 207 3.49 -31.50 -45.25
N MET A 208 4.12 -30.67 -44.39
CA MET A 208 4.22 -30.86 -42.93
C MET A 208 4.73 -32.25 -42.51
N GLN A 209 5.65 -32.84 -43.28
CA GLN A 209 6.26 -34.14 -43.00
C GLN A 209 7.75 -33.99 -42.74
N MET A 210 8.24 -34.57 -41.64
CA MET A 210 9.69 -34.64 -41.33
C MET A 210 10.37 -33.27 -41.19
N VAL A 211 9.65 -32.27 -40.68
CA VAL A 211 10.18 -30.93 -40.36
C VAL A 211 9.55 -30.41 -39.08
N THR A 212 10.31 -29.61 -38.35
CA THR A 212 9.83 -28.82 -37.22
C THR A 212 9.79 -27.34 -37.59
N VAL A 213 9.03 -26.56 -36.81
CA VAL A 213 8.86 -25.12 -37.05
C VAL A 213 10.22 -24.42 -36.97
N GLU A 214 11.10 -24.84 -36.07
CA GLU A 214 12.44 -24.29 -35.90
C GLU A 214 13.33 -24.50 -37.14
N ILE A 215 13.33 -25.69 -37.76
CA ILE A 215 14.10 -25.92 -39.01
C ILE A 215 13.61 -24.98 -40.10
N ILE A 216 12.29 -24.78 -40.22
CA ILE A 216 11.69 -23.90 -41.21
C ILE A 216 12.13 -22.45 -40.95
N GLU A 217 11.98 -21.95 -39.72
CA GLU A 217 12.37 -20.59 -39.35
C GLU A 217 13.87 -20.34 -39.55
N VAL A 218 14.74 -21.25 -39.10
CA VAL A 218 16.19 -21.12 -39.27
C VAL A 218 16.58 -21.15 -40.75
N THR A 219 15.97 -22.02 -41.56
CA THR A 219 16.21 -22.07 -43.01
C THR A 219 15.80 -20.76 -43.69
N LEU A 220 14.65 -20.21 -43.31
CA LEU A 220 14.20 -18.89 -43.75
C LEU A 220 15.16 -17.77 -43.32
N LEU A 221 15.72 -17.83 -42.13
CA LEU A 221 16.73 -16.86 -41.67
C LEU A 221 18.06 -16.98 -42.41
N ILE A 222 18.50 -18.18 -42.81
CA ILE A 222 19.66 -18.37 -43.69
C ILE A 222 19.44 -17.67 -45.04
N ILE A 223 18.24 -17.80 -45.62
CA ILE A 223 17.84 -17.09 -46.84
C ILE A 223 17.88 -15.57 -46.61
N ALA A 224 17.38 -15.09 -45.47
CA ALA A 224 17.44 -13.68 -45.11
C ALA A 224 18.88 -13.17 -45.00
N VAL A 225 19.82 -13.94 -44.43
CA VAL A 225 21.25 -13.57 -44.40
C VAL A 225 21.80 -13.37 -45.81
N GLY A 226 21.49 -14.26 -46.76
CA GLY A 226 21.95 -14.12 -48.14
C GLY A 226 21.40 -12.88 -48.87
N LEU A 227 20.13 -12.53 -48.61
CA LEU A 227 19.52 -11.31 -49.13
C LEU A 227 20.14 -10.04 -48.51
N LEU A 228 20.40 -10.05 -47.20
CA LEU A 228 21.06 -8.93 -46.51
C LEU A 228 22.49 -8.70 -47.00
N GLU A 229 23.23 -9.77 -47.32
CA GLU A 229 24.57 -9.65 -47.94
C GLU A 229 24.49 -9.14 -49.38
N THR A 230 23.46 -9.53 -50.14
CA THR A 230 23.23 -8.98 -51.49
C THR A 230 22.95 -7.48 -51.43
N LYS A 231 22.13 -7.05 -50.46
CA LYS A 231 21.86 -5.63 -50.16
C LYS A 231 23.15 -4.87 -49.78
N ARG A 232 24.04 -5.49 -49.01
CA ARG A 232 25.36 -4.91 -48.67
C ARG A 232 26.28 -4.78 -49.88
N ALA A 233 26.40 -5.82 -50.69
CA ALA A 233 27.26 -5.84 -51.87
C ALA A 233 26.84 -4.75 -52.87
N ARG A 234 25.53 -4.59 -53.08
CA ARG A 234 24.93 -3.52 -53.88
C ARG A 234 25.33 -2.13 -53.39
N ASN A 235 25.30 -1.89 -52.08
CA ASN A 235 25.66 -0.59 -51.50
C ASN A 235 27.18 -0.30 -51.52
N SER A 236 28.03 -1.30 -51.77
CA SER A 236 29.50 -1.18 -51.67
C SER A 236 30.21 -1.13 -53.03
N GLU A 237 29.47 -0.96 -54.13
CA GLU A 237 29.95 -0.90 -55.54
C GLU A 237 30.77 -2.11 -56.05
N LYS A 238 31.02 -3.12 -55.20
CA LYS A 238 31.67 -4.40 -55.56
C LYS A 238 30.59 -5.45 -55.90
N PHE A 239 30.27 -5.58 -57.18
CA PHE A 239 29.24 -6.49 -57.72
C PHE A 239 29.69 -7.97 -57.81
N GLU A 240 30.37 -8.53 -56.81
CA GLU A 240 30.81 -9.94 -56.85
C GLU A 240 29.87 -10.93 -56.15
N PHE A 241 28.97 -10.47 -55.28
CA PHE A 241 28.06 -11.35 -54.53
C PHE A 241 26.58 -11.05 -54.83
N ASN A 242 25.88 -12.01 -55.42
CA ASN A 242 24.45 -11.92 -55.72
C ASN A 242 23.72 -13.22 -55.35
N PHE A 243 22.95 -13.21 -54.26
CA PHE A 243 22.21 -14.40 -53.80
C PHE A 243 20.88 -14.60 -54.55
N LEU A 244 20.37 -13.58 -55.26
CA LEU A 244 19.13 -13.71 -56.05
C LEU A 244 19.24 -14.78 -57.14
N GLU A 245 20.44 -14.98 -57.69
CA GLU A 245 20.71 -16.02 -58.69
C GLU A 245 20.42 -17.42 -58.14
N VAL A 246 20.78 -17.69 -56.88
CA VAL A 246 20.53 -18.98 -56.22
C VAL A 246 19.03 -19.17 -55.97
N LEU A 247 18.32 -18.10 -55.57
CA LEU A 247 16.89 -18.14 -55.27
C LEU A 247 16.03 -18.39 -56.52
N LEU A 248 16.45 -17.85 -57.66
CA LEU A 248 15.73 -17.92 -58.94
C LEU A 248 16.15 -19.10 -59.82
N LYS A 249 17.24 -19.82 -59.49
CA LYS A 249 17.74 -20.95 -60.28
C LYS A 249 16.74 -22.12 -60.31
N LYS A 250 16.23 -22.43 -61.50
CA LYS A 250 15.43 -23.62 -61.80
C LYS A 250 16.33 -24.77 -62.26
N ASN A 251 16.16 -25.95 -61.66
CA ASN A 251 16.81 -27.19 -62.10
C ASN A 251 15.69 -28.19 -62.44
N ASN A 252 15.74 -28.83 -63.61
CA ASN A 252 14.93 -30.00 -64.03
C ASN A 252 13.52 -30.10 -63.39
N ASP A 253 12.54 -29.33 -63.90
CA ASP A 253 11.12 -29.34 -63.50
C ASP A 253 10.80 -29.13 -61.99
N GLU A 254 11.79 -28.80 -61.15
CA GLU A 254 11.57 -28.46 -59.73
C GLU A 254 11.31 -26.96 -59.53
N PHE A 255 10.45 -26.64 -58.55
CA PHE A 255 10.19 -25.27 -58.12
C PHE A 255 11.49 -24.57 -57.64
N SER A 256 11.60 -23.29 -57.97
CA SER A 256 12.65 -22.42 -57.42
C SER A 256 12.42 -22.13 -55.94
N ILE A 257 13.45 -21.70 -55.21
CA ILE A 257 13.31 -21.37 -53.77
C ILE A 257 12.30 -20.22 -53.60
N PHE A 258 12.28 -19.26 -54.53
CA PHE A 258 11.28 -18.19 -54.55
C PHE A 258 9.85 -18.71 -54.70
N GLU A 259 9.59 -19.59 -55.67
CA GLU A 259 8.25 -20.18 -55.89
C GLU A 259 7.79 -20.99 -54.66
N LEU A 260 8.69 -21.72 -54.00
CA LEU A 260 8.38 -22.44 -52.76
C LEU A 260 8.02 -21.50 -51.60
N ILE A 261 8.68 -20.34 -51.50
CA ILE A 261 8.33 -19.29 -50.51
C ILE A 261 6.95 -18.70 -50.82
N GLU A 262 6.61 -18.48 -52.08
CA GLU A 262 5.28 -17.97 -52.47
C GLU A 262 4.17 -19.00 -52.17
N ASP A 263 4.43 -20.28 -52.43
CA ASP A 263 3.52 -21.37 -52.09
C ASP A 263 3.29 -21.50 -50.58
N LEU A 264 4.32 -21.25 -49.76
CA LEU A 264 4.21 -21.24 -48.29
C LEU A 264 3.33 -20.09 -47.77
N ILE A 265 3.17 -19.00 -48.52
CA ILE A 265 2.26 -17.90 -48.17
C ILE A 265 0.81 -18.27 -48.49
N THR A 266 0.59 -18.97 -49.62
CA THR A 266 -0.76 -19.30 -50.11
C THR A 266 -1.38 -20.50 -49.41
N LYS A 267 -0.56 -21.45 -48.92
CA LYS A 267 -1.00 -22.63 -48.16
C LYS A 267 -0.66 -22.48 -46.67
N PRO A 268 -1.59 -22.00 -45.82
CA PRO A 268 -1.29 -21.69 -44.42
C PRO A 268 -1.28 -22.96 -43.56
N SER A 269 -0.10 -23.50 -43.25
CA SER A 269 0.02 -24.69 -42.36
C SER A 269 0.34 -24.35 -40.89
N SER A 270 0.93 -23.19 -40.58
CA SER A 270 1.01 -22.68 -39.19
C SER A 270 1.04 -21.14 -39.14
N LYS A 271 0.50 -20.53 -38.06
CA LYS A 271 0.50 -19.07 -37.87
C LYS A 271 1.87 -18.51 -37.43
N GLU A 272 2.78 -19.38 -37.02
CA GLU A 272 4.01 -19.02 -36.29
C GLU A 272 5.08 -18.45 -37.24
N PHE A 273 5.43 -19.16 -38.32
CA PHE A 273 6.47 -18.72 -39.26
C PHE A 273 5.95 -17.81 -40.40
N GLN A 274 4.62 -17.65 -40.56
CA GLN A 274 4.02 -16.84 -41.63
C GLN A 274 4.49 -15.38 -41.63
N LYS A 275 4.77 -14.81 -40.45
CA LYS A 275 5.26 -13.43 -40.37
C LYS A 275 6.69 -13.33 -40.93
N VAL A 276 7.54 -14.33 -40.66
CA VAL A 276 8.91 -14.42 -41.19
C VAL A 276 8.89 -14.56 -42.71
N VAL A 277 8.02 -15.43 -43.24
CA VAL A 277 7.87 -15.65 -44.69
C VAL A 277 7.45 -14.37 -45.41
N LYS A 278 6.46 -13.64 -44.86
CA LYS A 278 6.03 -12.34 -45.41
C LYS A 278 7.16 -11.31 -45.42
N TRP A 279 7.95 -11.24 -44.35
CA TRP A 279 9.10 -10.35 -44.27
C TRP A 279 10.18 -10.69 -45.30
N ILE A 280 10.49 -11.98 -45.50
CA ILE A 280 11.46 -12.42 -46.50
C ILE A 280 10.96 -12.09 -47.92
N LYS A 281 9.67 -12.28 -48.21
CA LYS A 281 9.11 -11.89 -49.51
C LYS A 281 9.32 -10.41 -49.79
N LEU A 282 9.10 -9.53 -48.80
CA LEU A 282 9.37 -8.10 -48.94
C LEU A 282 10.85 -7.83 -49.23
N LEU A 283 11.77 -8.51 -48.54
CA LEU A 283 13.21 -8.37 -48.81
C LEU A 283 13.58 -8.83 -50.24
N ILE A 284 12.96 -9.89 -50.75
CA ILE A 284 13.18 -10.37 -52.11
C ILE A 284 12.64 -9.36 -53.12
N GLU A 285 11.42 -8.85 -52.93
CA GLU A 285 10.81 -7.85 -53.79
C GLU A 285 11.63 -6.55 -53.83
N GLU A 286 12.14 -6.08 -52.67
CA GLU A 286 13.04 -4.93 -52.59
C GLU A 286 14.29 -5.10 -53.48
N GLU A 287 14.96 -6.25 -53.39
CA GLU A 287 16.19 -6.50 -54.16
C GLU A 287 15.91 -6.81 -55.65
N MET A 288 14.75 -7.38 -56.00
CA MET A 288 14.31 -7.54 -57.40
C MET A 288 14.04 -6.19 -58.09
N VAL A 289 13.43 -5.23 -57.39
CA VAL A 289 13.23 -3.87 -57.91
C VAL A 289 14.58 -3.15 -58.06
N CYS A 290 15.48 -3.30 -57.08
CA CYS A 290 16.80 -2.65 -57.15
C CYS A 290 17.71 -3.21 -58.26
N SER A 291 17.58 -4.49 -58.63
CA SER A 291 18.39 -5.13 -59.67
C SER A 291 17.93 -4.81 -61.11
N THR A 292 16.67 -4.41 -61.32
CA THR A 292 16.14 -4.02 -62.65
C THR A 292 16.55 -2.60 -63.09
N ILE A 293 16.92 -1.73 -62.15
CA ILE A 293 17.34 -0.34 -62.41
C ILE A 293 18.71 -0.25 -63.10
N HIS A 294 19.49 -1.34 -63.18
CA HIS A 294 20.83 -1.38 -63.81
C HIS A 294 20.87 -1.93 -65.26
N LYS A 295 19.73 -2.06 -65.97
CA LYS A 295 19.70 -2.49 -67.38
C LYS A 295 19.37 -1.40 -68.42
N HIS A 296 19.16 -0.15 -68.02
CA HIS A 296 19.00 0.95 -68.97
C HIS A 296 19.90 2.13 -68.60
N ASP A 297 21.03 2.25 -69.30
CA ASP A 297 21.85 3.46 -69.30
C ASP A 297 21.09 4.64 -69.91
N LEU A 298 21.27 5.80 -69.27
CA LEU A 298 21.39 7.14 -69.85
C LEU A 298 21.01 7.30 -71.33
N LYS A 299 19.81 7.87 -71.58
CA LYS A 299 19.64 8.99 -72.53
C LYS A 299 18.22 9.58 -72.49
N PHE A 300 18.19 10.91 -72.45
CA PHE A 300 17.10 11.84 -72.75
C PHE A 300 15.98 12.05 -71.72
N LEU A 301 16.04 13.23 -71.08
CA LEU A 301 14.85 14.07 -70.84
C LEU A 301 14.15 14.34 -72.17
N PRO A 302 12.80 14.38 -72.18
CA PRO A 302 12.18 15.69 -72.27
C PRO A 302 11.09 15.94 -71.22
N SER A 303 10.90 17.23 -71.03
CA SER A 303 9.95 18.01 -70.24
C SER A 303 8.47 17.69 -70.44
N GLU A 304 7.75 17.87 -69.33
CA GLU A 304 6.42 18.50 -69.14
C GLU A 304 5.20 18.02 -69.95
N ASP A 305 4.21 17.61 -69.14
CA ASP A 305 2.76 17.89 -69.22
C ASP A 305 1.73 16.83 -69.67
N ASP A 306 0.70 16.78 -68.81
CA ASP A 306 -0.70 16.37 -68.96
C ASP A 306 -1.09 14.88 -69.06
N SER A 307 -1.52 14.30 -67.91
CA SER A 307 -2.72 13.40 -67.82
C SER A 307 -3.00 12.71 -66.46
N VAL A 308 -2.29 12.98 -65.35
CA VAL A 308 -2.43 12.14 -64.11
C VAL A 308 -3.35 12.72 -63.01
N GLN A 309 -4.11 13.79 -63.25
CA GLN A 309 -4.94 14.37 -62.18
C GLN A 309 -6.26 13.62 -61.89
N ASP A 310 -6.76 12.75 -62.77
CA ASP A 310 -8.16 12.28 -62.66
C ASP A 310 -8.36 10.98 -61.84
N ASP A 311 -7.31 10.18 -61.62
CA ASP A 311 -7.43 8.89 -60.91
C ASP A 311 -7.16 8.97 -59.39
N LYS A 312 -6.34 9.94 -58.97
CA LYS A 312 -6.06 10.17 -57.53
C LYS A 312 -7.26 10.82 -56.84
N ALA A 313 -8.01 11.66 -57.55
CA ALA A 313 -9.23 12.31 -57.06
C ALA A 313 -10.38 11.31 -56.85
N LYS A 314 -10.59 10.36 -57.78
CA LYS A 314 -11.64 9.33 -57.67
C LYS A 314 -11.41 8.34 -56.52
N LYS A 315 -10.15 7.95 -56.26
CA LYS A 315 -9.81 7.08 -55.12
C LYS A 315 -9.93 7.79 -53.76
N LEU A 316 -9.65 9.09 -53.70
CA LEU A 316 -9.83 9.89 -52.48
C LEU A 316 -11.32 10.09 -52.15
N MET A 317 -12.15 10.35 -53.17
CA MET A 317 -13.61 10.48 -53.03
C MET A 317 -14.26 9.19 -52.52
N LEU A 318 -13.94 8.03 -53.11
CA LEU A 318 -14.50 6.74 -52.68
C LEU A 318 -14.04 6.31 -51.27
N SER A 319 -12.82 6.70 -50.86
CA SER A 319 -12.33 6.49 -49.49
C SER A 319 -13.02 7.40 -48.49
N LYS A 320 -13.30 8.66 -48.88
CA LYS A 320 -14.04 9.63 -48.07
C LYS A 320 -15.51 9.21 -47.89
N GLU A 321 -16.18 8.76 -48.96
CA GLU A 321 -17.54 8.19 -48.86
C GLU A 321 -17.61 6.94 -47.98
N ARG A 322 -16.61 6.04 -48.05
CA ARG A 322 -16.55 4.86 -47.16
C ARG A 322 -16.35 5.26 -45.70
N LYS A 323 -15.49 6.24 -45.43
CA LYS A 323 -15.31 6.78 -44.07
C LYS A 323 -16.57 7.48 -43.58
N GLU A 324 -17.23 8.27 -44.42
CA GLU A 324 -18.48 8.98 -44.07
C GLU A 324 -19.64 8.00 -43.84
N ARG A 325 -19.76 6.92 -44.64
CA ARG A 325 -20.76 5.87 -44.41
C ARG A 325 -20.50 5.09 -43.12
N LEU A 326 -19.24 4.79 -42.79
CA LEU A 326 -18.87 4.15 -41.53
C LEU A 326 -19.15 5.05 -40.32
N ILE A 327 -18.82 6.34 -40.42
CA ILE A 327 -19.13 7.33 -39.38
C ILE A 327 -20.64 7.52 -39.24
N ALA A 328 -21.39 7.59 -40.34
CA ALA A 328 -22.85 7.68 -40.31
C ALA A 328 -23.50 6.41 -39.72
N GLN A 329 -22.93 5.23 -39.99
CA GLN A 329 -23.39 3.97 -39.43
C GLN A 329 -23.07 3.85 -37.94
N MET A 330 -21.90 4.33 -37.50
CA MET A 330 -21.53 4.43 -36.08
C MET A 330 -22.39 5.46 -35.33
N ASN A 331 -22.64 6.63 -35.93
CA ASN A 331 -23.52 7.64 -35.35
C ASN A 331 -24.96 7.13 -35.25
N LYS A 332 -25.46 6.40 -36.27
CA LYS A 332 -26.79 5.80 -36.23
C LYS A 332 -26.89 4.73 -35.14
N MET A 333 -25.87 3.87 -35.01
CA MET A 333 -25.79 2.90 -33.91
C MET A 333 -25.68 3.57 -32.54
N GLN A 334 -24.95 4.68 -32.41
CA GLN A 334 -24.89 5.46 -31.17
C GLN A 334 -26.22 6.14 -30.84
N THR A 335 -26.93 6.70 -31.82
CA THR A 335 -28.26 7.31 -31.58
C THR A 335 -29.32 6.26 -31.27
N ASP A 336 -29.23 5.09 -31.91
CA ASP A 336 -30.13 3.96 -31.61
C ASP A 336 -29.82 3.40 -30.21
N PHE A 337 -28.53 3.33 -29.83
CA PHE A 337 -28.11 2.98 -28.46
C PHE A 337 -28.62 3.98 -27.42
N MET A 338 -28.49 5.29 -27.66
CA MET A 338 -28.98 6.33 -26.74
C MET A 338 -30.52 6.36 -26.64
N LYS A 339 -31.25 6.01 -27.69
CA LYS A 339 -32.72 5.90 -27.64
C LYS A 339 -33.20 4.69 -26.82
N TYR A 340 -32.48 3.58 -26.87
CA TYR A 340 -32.84 2.36 -26.14
C TYR A 340 -32.33 2.35 -24.69
N HIS A 341 -31.30 3.13 -24.37
CA HIS A 341 -30.74 3.27 -23.02
C HIS A 341 -31.01 4.67 -22.40
N HIS A 342 -32.12 5.30 -22.77
CA HIS A 342 -32.48 6.65 -22.29
C HIS A 342 -32.53 6.74 -20.75
N GLU A 343 -32.94 5.67 -20.05
CA GLU A 343 -33.01 5.63 -18.59
C GLU A 343 -31.63 5.48 -17.88
N MET A 344 -30.53 5.28 -18.61
CA MET A 344 -29.18 5.15 -18.02
C MET A 344 -28.29 6.39 -18.18
N PHE A 345 -28.76 7.46 -18.82
CA PHE A 345 -27.97 8.67 -19.11
C PHE A 345 -28.59 9.96 -18.57
N GLU A 346 -29.63 9.90 -17.73
CA GLU A 346 -30.21 11.09 -17.09
C GLU A 346 -29.35 11.66 -15.94
N ASP A 347 -28.27 10.98 -15.50
CA ASP A 347 -27.49 11.41 -14.33
C ASP A 347 -26.14 12.09 -14.62
N ASP A 348 -25.74 12.32 -15.88
CA ASP A 348 -24.37 12.78 -16.19
C ASP A 348 -24.25 14.07 -17.05
N SER A 349 -25.29 14.90 -17.11
CA SER A 349 -25.27 16.15 -17.90
C SER A 349 -25.34 17.45 -17.08
N ASN A 350 -24.72 17.52 -15.91
CA ASN A 350 -24.56 18.78 -15.16
C ASN A 350 -23.12 19.04 -14.69
N ASN A 351 -22.14 18.89 -15.59
CA ASN A 351 -20.83 19.51 -15.40
C ASN A 351 -20.32 20.11 -16.71
N LYS A 352 -20.71 21.37 -16.94
CA LYS A 352 -20.02 22.30 -17.84
C LYS A 352 -19.67 23.55 -17.06
N ASP A 353 -18.37 23.79 -16.97
CA ASP A 353 -17.69 25.09 -16.87
C ASP A 353 -18.46 26.23 -16.20
N VAL A 354 -18.20 26.47 -14.91
CA VAL A 354 -18.46 27.76 -14.27
C VAL A 354 -17.22 28.19 -13.50
N TYR A 355 -16.40 29.02 -14.14
CA TYR A 355 -15.61 30.04 -13.45
C TYR A 355 -16.24 31.38 -13.82
N GLU A 356 -16.47 32.20 -12.78
CA GLU A 356 -17.01 33.56 -12.79
C GLU A 356 -18.54 33.66 -12.96
N ASP A 357 -19.28 33.50 -11.85
CA ASP A 357 -20.04 34.63 -11.31
C ASP A 357 -20.59 34.36 -9.89
N ILE A 358 -20.60 35.43 -9.12
CA ILE A 358 -20.87 35.54 -7.68
C ILE A 358 -22.39 35.46 -7.40
N ASN A 359 -22.72 34.88 -6.24
CA ASN A 359 -24.02 34.88 -5.53
C ASN A 359 -25.16 34.07 -6.17
N TYR A 360 -25.39 32.85 -5.67
CA TYR A 360 -26.69 32.29 -5.25
C TYR A 360 -26.43 30.83 -4.79
N ILE A 361 -26.17 30.61 -3.51
CA ILE A 361 -26.31 29.27 -2.91
C ILE A 361 -27.77 29.17 -2.46
N GLU A 362 -28.57 28.40 -3.18
CA GLU A 362 -29.81 27.85 -2.64
C GLU A 362 -29.47 26.76 -1.61
N ASP A 363 -30.20 26.76 -0.48
CA ASP A 363 -29.99 25.96 0.71
C ASP A 363 -29.96 24.44 0.46
N ILE A 364 -28.78 23.85 0.25
CA ILE A 364 -28.56 22.42 0.54
C ILE A 364 -28.32 22.33 2.05
N SER A 365 -29.36 21.98 2.81
CA SER A 365 -29.22 21.77 4.26
C SER A 365 -28.28 20.60 4.54
N LEU A 366 -27.06 20.90 4.99
CA LEU A 366 -26.10 19.88 5.44
C LEU A 366 -26.69 19.05 6.59
N PRO A 367 -26.43 17.73 6.66
CA PRO A 367 -26.90 16.90 7.75
C PRO A 367 -26.25 17.32 9.08
N ILE A 368 -27.00 17.20 10.18
CA ILE A 368 -26.56 17.56 11.54
C ILE A 368 -26.64 16.30 12.41
N ALA A 369 -25.54 15.96 13.07
CA ALA A 369 -25.44 14.73 13.88
C ALA A 369 -25.96 14.89 15.31
N ILE A 370 -25.81 16.06 15.92
CA ILE A 370 -26.02 16.27 17.37
C ILE A 370 -26.96 17.44 17.62
N GLY A 371 -27.66 17.43 18.75
CA GLY A 371 -28.51 18.53 19.22
C GLY A 371 -29.95 18.44 18.76
N CYS A 372 -30.71 19.51 19.04
CA CYS A 372 -32.14 19.59 18.75
C CYS A 372 -32.47 19.55 17.24
N LYS A 373 -31.54 19.98 16.39
CA LYS A 373 -31.67 20.01 14.92
C LYS A 373 -31.13 18.74 14.23
N ARG A 374 -30.93 17.65 14.98
CA ARG A 374 -30.38 16.40 14.46
C ARG A 374 -31.20 15.87 13.28
N SER A 375 -30.52 15.55 12.19
CA SER A 375 -31.14 14.96 10.98
C SER A 375 -31.57 13.52 11.20
N HIS A 376 -32.45 13.03 10.32
CA HIS A 376 -32.94 11.65 10.37
C HIS A 376 -31.79 10.64 10.24
N SER A 377 -31.81 9.61 11.10
CA SER A 377 -30.92 8.47 11.00
C SER A 377 -31.42 7.52 9.93
N GLU A 378 -30.52 7.00 9.11
CA GLU A 378 -30.87 5.88 8.23
C GLU A 378 -30.79 4.56 9.02
N GLU A 379 -31.82 3.74 8.88
CA GLU A 379 -31.78 2.35 9.35
C GLU A 379 -30.80 1.56 8.49
N ASN A 380 -29.63 1.26 9.05
CA ASN A 380 -28.73 0.26 8.49
C ASN A 380 -28.63 -0.88 9.48
N ILE A 381 -29.24 -2.04 9.14
CA ILE A 381 -28.45 -3.18 8.66
C ILE A 381 -29.22 -3.95 7.58
N GLN A 382 -28.52 -4.08 6.45
CA GLN A 382 -28.78 -4.90 5.28
C GLN A 382 -28.22 -6.31 5.51
N GLN A 383 -28.90 -7.31 4.97
CA GLN A 383 -28.50 -8.71 4.81
C GLN A 383 -26.98 -8.96 4.89
N ALA A 384 -26.56 -9.88 5.77
CA ALA A 384 -25.16 -10.22 6.02
C ALA A 384 -24.87 -11.67 5.61
N GLN A 385 -23.72 -11.91 4.96
CA GLN A 385 -23.29 -13.25 4.57
C GLN A 385 -22.23 -13.81 5.52
N CYS A 386 -22.46 -15.01 6.05
CA CYS A 386 -21.45 -15.68 6.87
C CYS A 386 -20.34 -16.29 6.00
N ILE A 387 -19.07 -15.95 6.26
CA ILE A 387 -17.94 -16.52 5.50
C ILE A 387 -17.75 -18.05 5.67
N LEU A 388 -18.32 -18.65 6.71
CA LEU A 388 -18.12 -20.05 7.06
C LEU A 388 -19.17 -20.98 6.45
N CYS A 389 -20.46 -20.61 6.52
CA CYS A 389 -21.56 -21.39 5.93
C CYS A 389 -22.09 -20.79 4.62
N GLN A 390 -21.65 -19.59 4.23
CA GLN A 390 -22.08 -18.86 3.03
C GLN A 390 -23.56 -18.49 3.01
N GLU A 391 -24.29 -18.71 4.10
CA GLU A 391 -25.69 -18.31 4.25
C GLU A 391 -25.79 -16.80 4.45
N GLU A 392 -26.71 -16.19 3.70
CA GLU A 392 -27.12 -14.81 3.84
C GLU A 392 -28.35 -14.74 4.74
N GLN A 393 -28.27 -13.95 5.80
CA GLN A 393 -29.35 -13.77 6.77
C GLN A 393 -29.49 -12.30 7.12
N LEU A 394 -30.73 -11.89 7.39
CA LEU A 394 -30.99 -10.61 8.04
C LEU A 394 -30.49 -10.69 9.49
N LEU A 395 -30.10 -9.56 10.07
CA LEU A 395 -29.75 -9.48 11.48
C LEU A 395 -31.02 -9.64 12.34
N ASP A 396 -31.42 -10.89 12.55
CA ASP A 396 -32.58 -11.27 13.35
C ASP A 396 -32.18 -11.86 14.72
N ASN A 397 -33.17 -12.09 15.57
CA ASN A 397 -33.01 -12.52 16.96
C ASN A 397 -32.37 -13.90 17.15
N GLU A 398 -32.35 -14.77 16.14
CA GLU A 398 -32.03 -16.20 16.31
C GLU A 398 -30.57 -16.57 16.04
N ASN A 399 -29.85 -15.79 15.21
CA ASN A 399 -28.47 -16.06 14.84
C ASN A 399 -27.60 -14.81 14.99
N SER A 400 -26.68 -14.86 15.96
CA SER A 400 -25.70 -13.80 16.17
C SER A 400 -24.65 -13.81 15.08
N PHE A 401 -24.44 -12.68 14.42
CA PHE A 401 -23.23 -12.44 13.65
C PHE A 401 -22.17 -11.81 14.53
N ILE A 402 -20.92 -12.09 14.20
CA ILE A 402 -19.74 -11.53 14.84
C ILE A 402 -18.78 -11.01 13.77
N VAL A 403 -17.99 -10.01 14.12
CA VAL A 403 -16.83 -9.55 13.37
C VAL A 403 -15.56 -9.96 14.11
N MET A 404 -14.57 -10.46 13.37
CA MET A 404 -13.29 -10.90 13.95
C MET A 404 -12.38 -9.70 14.16
N ILE A 405 -11.77 -9.63 15.36
CA ILE A 405 -10.95 -8.49 15.77
C ILE A 405 -9.62 -8.95 16.38
N PHE A 406 -8.67 -8.02 16.38
CA PHE A 406 -7.37 -8.15 17.01
C PHE A 406 -7.17 -7.00 17.98
N VAL A 407 -7.03 -7.34 19.26
CA VAL A 407 -6.83 -6.41 20.37
C VAL A 407 -5.37 -6.48 20.81
N ASN A 408 -4.66 -5.37 20.75
CA ASN A 408 -3.26 -5.28 21.15
C ASN A 408 -2.97 -4.03 21.95
N GLU A 409 -1.96 -4.10 22.81
CA GLU A 409 -1.36 -2.89 23.36
C GLU A 409 -0.54 -2.19 22.28
N SER A 410 -0.67 -0.88 22.23
CA SER A 410 0.01 -0.02 21.29
C SER A 410 1.01 0.87 22.02
N SER A 411 2.24 0.81 21.55
CA SER A 411 3.34 1.70 21.95
C SER A 411 3.58 2.83 20.94
N VAL A 412 2.79 2.88 19.87
CA VAL A 412 2.93 3.85 18.78
C VAL A 412 2.72 5.28 19.27
N PHE A 413 1.89 5.52 20.28
CA PHE A 413 1.52 6.87 20.71
C PHE A 413 2.12 7.17 22.09
N HIS A 414 2.90 8.25 22.19
CA HIS A 414 3.70 8.57 23.37
C HIS A 414 2.84 9.25 24.44
N PHE A 415 2.59 8.57 25.54
CA PHE A 415 2.34 9.18 26.85
C PHE A 415 3.21 8.44 27.86
N GLN A 416 3.86 9.19 28.75
CA GLN A 416 4.92 8.69 29.64
C GLN A 416 4.53 7.37 30.31
N ASN A 417 5.18 6.26 29.93
CA ASN A 417 5.07 4.98 30.62
C ASN A 417 5.77 5.06 31.99
N LYS A 418 5.17 5.76 32.95
CA LYS A 418 5.32 5.37 34.35
C LYS A 418 4.24 4.31 34.59
N LYS A 419 4.64 3.04 34.65
CA LYS A 419 3.75 1.99 35.15
C LYS A 419 3.33 2.36 36.57
N SER A 420 2.14 2.93 36.73
CA SER A 420 1.54 3.11 38.05
C SER A 420 1.12 1.72 38.55
N GLU A 421 1.56 1.33 39.76
CA GLU A 421 1.23 0.04 40.37
C GLU A 421 -0.26 -0.07 40.77
N ASN A 422 -1.06 1.00 40.60
CA ASN A 422 -2.47 1.04 40.94
C ASN A 422 -3.36 0.66 39.74
N LEU A 423 -4.12 -0.43 39.90
CA LEU A 423 -5.03 -1.09 38.95
C LEU A 423 -6.31 -0.28 38.58
N GLN A 424 -6.35 1.03 38.79
CA GLN A 424 -7.53 1.83 38.47
C GLN A 424 -7.40 2.48 37.08
N PRO A 425 -8.40 2.35 36.19
CA PRO A 425 -8.43 3.12 34.95
C PRO A 425 -8.42 4.60 35.30
N SER A 426 -7.33 5.30 34.98
CA SER A 426 -7.24 6.75 35.08
C SER A 426 -7.37 7.33 33.67
N PHE A 427 -8.17 8.39 33.51
CA PHE A 427 -8.24 9.18 32.28
C PHE A 427 -7.00 10.06 32.06
N CYS A 428 -6.08 10.01 33.02
CA CYS A 428 -4.92 10.88 33.17
C CYS A 428 -3.63 10.14 32.87
N ASP A 429 -3.60 8.81 33.07
CA ASP A 429 -2.55 7.94 32.57
C ASP A 429 -3.14 7.02 31.49
N ASN A 430 -2.77 7.27 30.24
CA ASN A 430 -2.99 6.37 29.10
C ASN A 430 -2.16 5.06 29.24
N SER A 431 -2.06 4.50 30.44
CA SER A 431 -1.23 3.35 30.78
C SER A 431 -1.66 2.06 30.08
N ALA A 432 -2.92 1.98 29.63
CA ALA A 432 -3.43 0.93 28.76
C ALA A 432 -3.85 1.49 27.39
N CYS A 433 -2.88 1.91 26.58
CA CYS A 433 -3.07 2.24 25.16
C CYS A 433 -3.47 0.97 24.38
N VAL A 434 -4.75 0.59 24.41
CA VAL A 434 -5.24 -0.60 23.72
C VAL A 434 -5.85 -0.21 22.37
N ASN A 435 -5.31 -0.78 21.30
CA ASN A 435 -5.83 -0.66 19.96
C ASN A 435 -6.71 -1.87 19.62
N VAL A 436 -7.83 -1.62 18.92
CA VAL A 436 -8.68 -2.66 18.36
C VAL A 436 -8.69 -2.53 16.84
N SER A 437 -8.25 -3.58 16.15
CA SER A 437 -8.23 -3.66 14.70
C SER A 437 -9.09 -4.82 14.21
N SER A 438 -9.51 -4.78 12.94
CA SER A 438 -10.35 -5.82 12.36
C SER A 438 -9.99 -6.08 10.90
N CYS A 439 -10.12 -7.33 10.48
CA CYS A 439 -10.12 -7.69 9.06
C CYS A 439 -11.47 -7.43 8.37
N GLY A 440 -12.52 -7.12 9.14
CA GLY A 440 -13.88 -6.83 8.68
C GLY A 440 -14.68 -8.02 8.16
N HIS A 441 -14.16 -9.25 8.28
CA HIS A 441 -14.92 -10.45 7.92
C HIS A 441 -15.87 -10.85 9.05
N ILE A 442 -17.06 -11.30 8.65
CA ILE A 442 -18.15 -11.63 9.56
C ILE A 442 -18.51 -13.11 9.50
N ALA A 443 -18.95 -13.67 10.62
CA ALA A 443 -19.42 -15.04 10.71
C ALA A 443 -20.57 -15.17 11.71
N HIS A 444 -21.40 -16.20 11.56
CA HIS A 444 -22.31 -16.57 12.64
C HIS A 444 -21.49 -16.96 13.89
N GLY A 445 -21.88 -16.50 15.07
CA GLY A 445 -21.26 -16.82 16.35
C GLY A 445 -21.15 -18.32 16.59
N LYS A 446 -22.19 -19.09 16.23
CA LYS A 446 -22.17 -20.57 16.29
C LYS A 446 -21.17 -21.19 15.31
N CYS A 447 -21.02 -20.63 14.11
CA CYS A 447 -20.06 -21.12 13.13
C CYS A 447 -18.63 -20.81 13.57
N TRP A 448 -18.40 -19.60 14.09
CA TRP A 448 -17.12 -19.22 14.67
C TRP A 448 -16.75 -20.07 15.87
N ASP A 449 -17.68 -20.34 16.79
CA ASP A 449 -17.43 -21.17 17.98
C ASP A 449 -17.00 -22.60 17.59
N LYS A 450 -17.69 -23.21 16.61
CA LYS A 450 -17.27 -24.49 16.01
C LYS A 450 -15.88 -24.42 15.39
N TYR A 451 -15.61 -23.37 14.60
CA TYR A 451 -14.31 -23.16 13.96
C TYR A 451 -13.20 -23.00 15.01
N TYR A 452 -13.38 -22.09 15.97
CA TYR A 452 -12.46 -21.81 17.07
C TYR A 452 -12.18 -23.08 17.88
N THR A 453 -13.22 -23.77 18.35
CA THR A 453 -13.08 -25.00 19.14
C THR A 453 -12.34 -26.11 18.36
N SER A 454 -12.60 -26.26 17.05
CA SER A 454 -11.90 -27.24 16.21
C SER A 454 -10.40 -26.94 16.09
N ARG A 455 -10.03 -25.66 15.97
CA ARG A 455 -8.62 -25.24 15.86
C ARG A 455 -7.88 -25.38 17.18
N PHE A 456 -8.50 -25.03 18.30
CA PHE A 456 -7.90 -25.15 19.62
C PHE A 456 -7.76 -26.61 20.08
N SER A 457 -8.77 -27.46 19.85
CA SER A 457 -8.71 -28.89 20.18
C SER A 457 -7.66 -29.65 19.36
N THR A 458 -7.55 -29.36 18.06
CA THR A 458 -6.50 -29.93 17.20
C THR A 458 -5.11 -29.52 17.69
N SER A 459 -4.92 -28.23 18.01
CA SER A 459 -3.65 -27.68 18.51
C SER A 459 -3.24 -28.27 19.87
N ALA A 460 -4.21 -28.53 20.75
CA ALA A 460 -4.00 -29.15 22.06
C ALA A 460 -3.73 -30.67 21.99
N SER A 461 -4.19 -31.37 20.96
CA SER A 461 -3.85 -32.79 20.79
C SER A 461 -2.43 -33.02 20.24
N THR A 462 -1.83 -32.00 19.61
CA THR A 462 -0.50 -32.03 19.00
C THR A 462 0.60 -31.36 19.83
N PHE A 463 0.43 -31.24 21.15
CA PHE A 463 1.39 -30.55 22.05
C PHE A 463 2.85 -31.03 21.93
N PHE A 464 3.09 -32.26 21.45
CA PHE A 464 4.45 -32.79 21.32
C PHE A 464 5.09 -32.61 19.93
N SER A 465 4.35 -32.17 18.90
CA SER A 465 4.81 -32.35 17.52
C SER A 465 5.18 -31.10 16.73
N ASN A 466 5.04 -29.87 17.22
CA ASN A 466 5.59 -28.69 16.52
C ASN A 466 5.75 -27.45 17.43
N ARG A 467 7.00 -27.04 17.69
CA ARG A 467 7.38 -25.67 18.13
C ARG A 467 7.18 -24.62 17.02
N LEU A 468 6.31 -24.89 16.04
CA LEU A 468 6.24 -24.22 14.74
C LEU A 468 4.80 -23.76 14.42
N ASN A 469 4.06 -23.29 15.42
CA ASN A 469 2.76 -22.68 15.18
C ASN A 469 2.91 -21.16 15.05
N THR A 470 2.31 -20.60 14.01
CA THR A 470 2.25 -19.14 13.74
C THR A 470 1.35 -18.38 14.72
N ILE A 471 0.75 -19.07 15.69
CA ILE A 471 -0.37 -18.59 16.50
C ILE A 471 -0.09 -18.95 17.96
N ASP A 472 -0.19 -17.97 18.86
CA ASP A 472 -0.03 -18.18 20.30
C ASP A 472 -1.38 -18.52 20.96
N VAL A 473 -1.55 -19.81 21.30
CA VAL A 473 -2.74 -20.34 21.98
C VAL A 473 -2.91 -19.70 23.36
N SER A 474 -1.83 -19.36 24.06
CA SER A 474 -1.90 -18.75 25.40
C SER A 474 -2.53 -17.36 25.36
N LYS A 475 -2.35 -16.64 24.25
CA LYS A 475 -2.93 -15.32 23.98
C LYS A 475 -4.32 -15.38 23.33
N SER A 476 -4.88 -16.57 23.15
CA SER A 476 -6.16 -16.79 22.43
C SER A 476 -6.13 -16.28 20.99
N GLU A 477 -4.97 -16.36 20.33
CA GLU A 477 -4.82 -15.96 18.93
C GLU A 477 -5.41 -17.02 18.00
N PHE A 478 -5.92 -16.57 16.85
CA PHE A 478 -6.41 -17.41 15.75
C PHE A 478 -6.33 -16.64 14.43
N LEU A 479 -6.42 -17.35 13.31
CA LEU A 479 -6.44 -16.73 11.98
C LEU A 479 -7.87 -16.67 11.44
N CYS A 480 -8.20 -15.56 10.79
CA CYS A 480 -9.44 -15.46 10.03
C CYS A 480 -9.45 -16.49 8.89
N PRO A 481 -10.49 -17.32 8.74
CA PRO A 481 -10.49 -18.43 7.77
C PRO A 481 -10.52 -17.99 6.30
N LEU A 482 -10.88 -16.74 6.01
CA LEU A 482 -10.92 -16.21 4.64
C LEU A 482 -9.61 -15.53 4.20
N CYS A 483 -9.06 -14.64 5.05
CA CYS A 483 -7.92 -13.79 4.69
C CYS A 483 -6.65 -14.07 5.49
N ASN A 484 -6.70 -15.03 6.41
CA ASN A 484 -5.62 -15.41 7.32
C ASN A 484 -5.01 -14.24 8.13
N SER A 485 -5.79 -13.18 8.35
CA SER A 485 -5.44 -12.11 9.29
C SER A 485 -5.38 -12.65 10.71
N LEU A 486 -4.41 -12.16 11.49
CA LEU A 486 -4.29 -12.46 12.91
C LEU A 486 -5.45 -11.82 13.68
N CYS A 487 -6.13 -12.61 14.51
CA CYS A 487 -7.25 -12.21 15.36
C CYS A 487 -7.08 -12.83 16.75
N ASN A 488 -7.66 -12.22 17.77
CA ASN A 488 -7.59 -12.77 19.14
C ASN A 488 -8.85 -12.51 19.98
N SER A 489 -9.87 -11.89 19.38
CA SER A 489 -11.19 -11.68 19.98
C SER A 489 -12.23 -11.47 18.88
N VAL A 490 -13.49 -11.26 19.26
CA VAL A 490 -14.63 -11.06 18.35
C VAL A 490 -15.60 -10.03 18.93
N LEU A 491 -16.29 -9.27 18.09
CA LEU A 491 -17.37 -8.36 18.50
C LEU A 491 -18.69 -8.80 17.85
N PRO A 492 -19.82 -8.82 18.57
CA PRO A 492 -21.12 -9.11 17.97
C PRO A 492 -21.61 -7.95 17.09
N LEU A 493 -22.29 -8.28 15.99
CA LEU A 493 -23.02 -7.31 15.19
C LEU A 493 -24.36 -7.01 15.86
N LEU A 494 -24.44 -5.87 16.53
CA LEU A 494 -25.66 -5.40 17.19
C LEU A 494 -26.38 -4.37 16.32
N PRO A 495 -27.72 -4.44 16.21
CA PRO A 495 -28.49 -3.36 15.60
C PRO A 495 -28.31 -2.07 16.42
N ARG A 496 -28.41 -0.91 15.77
CA ARG A 496 -28.30 0.37 16.48
C ARG A 496 -29.49 0.58 17.42
N ILE A 497 -29.26 1.15 18.61
CA ILE A 497 -30.36 1.62 19.46
C ILE A 497 -30.83 2.96 18.89
N VAL A 498 -31.92 2.95 18.13
CA VAL A 498 -32.56 4.17 17.63
C VAL A 498 -33.34 4.81 18.77
N GLU A 499 -32.80 5.92 19.30
CA GLU A 499 -33.53 6.78 20.23
C GLU A 499 -34.58 7.56 19.43
N SER A 500 -35.87 7.40 19.77
CA SER A 500 -36.96 8.10 19.08
C SER A 500 -36.83 9.62 19.26
N LEU A 501 -36.77 10.37 18.16
CA LEU A 501 -36.83 11.84 18.16
C LEU A 501 -38.15 12.30 18.81
N PRO A 502 -38.16 13.22 19.78
CA PRO A 502 -39.38 13.89 20.20
C PRO A 502 -39.88 14.79 19.07
N VAL A 503 -41.17 14.74 18.79
CA VAL A 503 -41.84 15.44 17.66
C VAL A 503 -42.17 16.91 17.99
N SER A 504 -41.48 17.57 18.91
CA SER A 504 -41.82 18.94 19.34
C SER A 504 -40.66 19.92 19.15
N GLU A 505 -40.89 20.99 18.39
CA GLU A 505 -39.97 22.13 18.19
C GLU A 505 -39.69 22.93 19.48
N ASP A 506 -40.43 22.67 20.56
CA ASP A 506 -40.36 23.38 21.85
C ASP A 506 -39.66 22.58 22.98
N THR A 507 -38.61 21.81 22.69
CA THR A 507 -37.77 21.24 23.78
C THR A 507 -36.78 22.26 24.29
N ASP A 508 -36.90 22.63 25.57
CA ASP A 508 -35.99 23.55 26.28
C ASP A 508 -34.51 23.20 26.02
N MET A 509 -33.73 24.20 25.58
CA MET A 509 -32.29 24.08 25.40
C MET A 509 -31.61 23.88 26.76
N VAL A 510 -30.86 22.79 26.92
CA VAL A 510 -30.11 22.50 28.15
C VAL A 510 -28.86 23.39 28.21
N SER A 511 -28.65 24.07 29.34
CA SER A 511 -27.45 24.88 29.54
C SER A 511 -26.27 24.08 30.10
N LEU A 512 -25.04 24.57 29.90
CA LEU A 512 -23.85 23.99 30.53
C LEU A 512 -23.94 24.06 32.06
N THR A 513 -24.48 25.15 32.60
CA THR A 513 -24.71 25.35 34.04
C THR A 513 -25.63 24.30 34.67
N GLU A 514 -26.67 23.87 33.95
CA GLU A 514 -27.59 22.83 34.40
C GLU A 514 -26.87 21.47 34.45
N LEU A 515 -26.15 21.10 33.39
CA LEU A 515 -25.38 19.84 33.35
C LEU A 515 -24.36 19.77 34.50
N LEU A 516 -23.58 20.84 34.70
CA LEU A 516 -22.59 20.92 35.78
C LEU A 516 -23.25 20.86 37.17
N ALA A 517 -24.44 21.44 37.34
CA ALA A 517 -25.18 21.35 38.61
C ALA A 517 -25.62 19.91 38.92
N TYR A 518 -26.08 19.16 37.91
CA TYR A 518 -26.44 17.76 38.07
C TYR A 518 -25.22 16.87 38.35
N MET A 519 -24.09 17.11 37.68
CA MET A 519 -22.81 16.42 37.95
C MET A 519 -22.32 16.69 39.38
N ASP A 520 -22.40 17.93 39.86
CA ASP A 520 -22.01 18.31 41.22
C ASP A 520 -22.93 17.70 42.30
N LYS A 521 -24.24 17.65 42.03
CA LYS A 521 -25.22 16.98 42.89
C LYS A 521 -24.94 15.47 42.97
N PHE A 522 -24.69 14.82 41.84
CA PHE A 522 -24.42 13.38 41.77
C PHE A 522 -23.14 13.01 42.51
N SER A 523 -22.04 13.72 42.24
CA SER A 523 -20.77 13.51 42.93
C SER A 523 -20.90 13.67 44.45
N SER A 524 -21.61 14.72 44.91
CA SER A 524 -21.79 14.99 46.34
C SER A 524 -22.65 13.93 47.05
N GLU A 525 -23.59 13.28 46.36
CA GLU A 525 -24.37 12.17 46.92
C GLU A 525 -23.57 10.85 46.95
N LEU A 526 -22.71 10.61 45.95
CA LEU A 526 -21.76 9.49 45.94
C LEU A 526 -20.77 9.56 47.10
N SER A 527 -20.11 10.70 47.29
CA SER A 527 -19.16 10.88 48.39
C SER A 527 -19.83 10.78 49.78
N ARG A 528 -21.13 11.13 49.88
CA ARG A 528 -21.92 10.92 51.12
C ARG A 528 -22.20 9.45 51.38
N ASN A 529 -22.46 8.65 50.35
CA ASN A 529 -22.78 7.23 50.48
C ASN A 529 -21.54 6.37 50.80
N GLN A 530 -20.34 6.76 50.36
CA GLN A 530 -19.09 6.08 50.74
C GLN A 530 -18.77 6.15 52.25
N THR A 531 -19.28 7.16 52.97
CA THR A 531 -19.06 7.32 54.43
C THR A 531 -20.00 6.48 55.32
N LYS A 532 -21.05 5.89 54.76
CA LYS A 532 -21.91 4.92 55.45
C LYS A 532 -21.53 3.54 54.94
N GLU A 533 -21.01 2.66 55.80
CA GLU A 533 -20.86 1.23 55.47
C GLU A 533 -22.12 0.76 54.73
N ILE A 534 -21.92 0.33 53.48
CA ILE A 534 -22.99 -0.08 52.57
C ILE A 534 -23.63 -1.35 53.14
N LYS A 535 -24.62 -1.18 54.03
CA LYS A 535 -25.71 -2.14 54.17
C LYS A 535 -26.44 -2.11 52.83
N GLN A 536 -26.33 -3.21 52.08
CA GLN A 536 -26.84 -3.49 50.72
C GLN A 536 -28.37 -3.29 50.50
N THR A 537 -29.04 -2.30 51.10
CA THR A 537 -30.52 -2.28 51.14
C THR A 537 -31.20 -0.93 50.87
N GLY A 538 -30.48 0.09 50.38
CA GLY A 538 -31.11 1.42 50.13
C GLY A 538 -31.55 1.69 48.69
N LEU A 539 -30.64 1.47 47.71
CA LEU A 539 -30.87 1.78 46.29
C LEU A 539 -31.01 0.50 45.42
N LEU A 540 -30.71 -0.67 45.99
CA LEU A 540 -30.53 -1.93 45.24
C LEU A 540 -31.81 -2.74 45.04
N GLN A 541 -32.86 -2.52 45.84
CA GLN A 541 -34.07 -3.36 45.81
C GLN A 541 -35.21 -2.82 44.95
N THR A 542 -35.16 -1.56 44.52
CA THR A 542 -36.22 -0.95 43.70
C THR A 542 -35.95 -0.95 42.20
N CYS A 543 -34.73 -1.27 41.75
CA CYS A 543 -34.31 -1.05 40.36
C CYS A 543 -34.36 -2.28 39.44
N VAL A 544 -34.88 -3.44 39.88
CA VAL A 544 -35.12 -4.59 38.99
C VAL A 544 -36.53 -4.52 38.39
N LYS A 545 -36.80 -3.45 37.65
CA LYS A 545 -37.79 -3.46 36.58
C LYS A 545 -37.13 -2.88 35.35
N ILE A 546 -36.42 -3.74 34.63
CA ILE A 546 -35.82 -3.44 33.33
C ILE A 546 -36.83 -2.67 32.46
N PRO A 547 -36.50 -1.49 31.92
CA PRO A 547 -37.44 -0.74 31.10
C PRO A 547 -37.78 -1.54 29.83
N GLN A 548 -39.08 -1.66 29.52
CA GLN A 548 -39.64 -2.40 28.38
C GLN A 548 -39.23 -1.84 26.98
N LYS A 549 -38.33 -0.84 26.93
CA LYS A 549 -37.99 -0.07 25.72
C LYS A 549 -36.63 -0.43 25.08
N ILE A 550 -35.75 -1.19 25.74
CA ILE A 550 -34.54 -1.70 25.07
C ILE A 550 -34.93 -2.96 24.28
N PRO A 551 -34.56 -3.09 22.99
CA PRO A 551 -35.02 -4.20 22.16
C PRO A 551 -34.68 -5.55 22.82
N LYS A 552 -35.61 -6.51 22.80
CA LYS A 552 -35.37 -7.89 23.28
C LYS A 552 -34.08 -8.50 22.72
N ILE A 553 -33.68 -8.07 21.52
CA ILE A 553 -32.42 -8.38 20.83
C ILE A 553 -31.22 -8.08 21.72
N PHE A 554 -31.16 -6.88 22.32
CA PHE A 554 -30.06 -6.49 23.20
C PHE A 554 -29.98 -7.36 24.45
N TYR A 555 -31.10 -7.71 25.07
CA TYR A 555 -31.10 -8.63 26.22
C TYR A 555 -30.79 -10.08 25.84
N ALA A 556 -31.08 -10.52 24.62
CA ALA A 556 -30.69 -11.84 24.15
C ALA A 556 -29.17 -11.93 23.87
N TYR A 557 -28.55 -10.84 23.40
CA TYR A 557 -27.12 -10.78 23.08
C TYR A 557 -26.24 -10.39 24.28
N VAL A 558 -26.71 -9.49 25.14
CA VAL A 558 -26.06 -9.08 26.40
C VAL A 558 -26.44 -10.03 27.54
N GLY A 559 -27.50 -10.83 27.36
CA GLY A 559 -28.06 -11.73 28.36
C GLY A 559 -27.03 -12.67 28.93
N TRP A 560 -26.76 -12.49 30.22
CA TRP A 560 -26.05 -13.43 31.10
C TRP A 560 -26.87 -14.71 31.31
N HIS A 561 -27.31 -15.35 30.22
CA HIS A 561 -28.01 -16.62 30.23
C HIS A 561 -27.11 -17.71 29.65
N GLU A 562 -27.06 -18.83 30.37
CA GLU A 562 -26.13 -19.97 30.28
C GLU A 562 -26.03 -20.70 28.92
N LYS A 563 -26.64 -20.19 27.84
CA LYS A 563 -26.80 -20.94 26.57
C LYS A 563 -26.13 -20.30 25.34
N THR A 564 -25.54 -19.12 25.45
CA THR A 564 -24.78 -18.49 24.35
C THR A 564 -23.42 -18.00 24.85
N PRO A 565 -22.33 -18.18 24.07
CA PRO A 565 -21.04 -17.61 24.44
C PRO A 565 -21.17 -16.09 24.54
N ASN A 566 -20.85 -15.54 25.71
CA ASN A 566 -20.91 -14.12 25.98
C ASN A 566 -19.72 -13.43 25.27
N PHE A 567 -19.88 -13.08 24.00
CA PHE A 567 -18.81 -12.46 23.19
C PHE A 567 -18.30 -11.15 23.80
N MET A 568 -19.19 -10.43 24.49
CA MET A 568 -18.85 -9.26 25.30
C MET A 568 -17.87 -9.59 26.40
N GLU A 569 -18.14 -10.65 27.16
CA GLU A 569 -17.25 -11.14 28.21
C GLU A 569 -15.89 -11.56 27.66
N LEU A 570 -15.86 -12.18 26.48
CA LEU A 570 -14.63 -12.58 25.79
C LEU A 570 -13.76 -11.38 25.43
N PHE A 571 -14.37 -10.31 24.94
CA PHE A 571 -13.72 -9.03 24.66
C PHE A 571 -13.24 -8.33 25.95
N LEU A 572 -14.11 -8.20 26.95
CA LEU A 572 -13.77 -7.55 28.23
C LEU A 572 -12.68 -8.30 29.00
N LYS A 573 -12.72 -9.64 29.04
CA LYS A 573 -11.65 -10.48 29.61
C LYS A 573 -10.33 -10.27 28.89
N LYS A 574 -10.36 -10.03 27.57
CA LYS A 574 -9.15 -9.74 26.78
C LYS A 574 -8.58 -8.37 27.16
N LEU A 575 -9.42 -7.34 27.28
CA LEU A 575 -8.99 -6.01 27.75
C LEU A 575 -8.37 -6.07 29.15
N LEU A 576 -9.01 -6.79 30.08
CA LEU A 576 -8.48 -6.97 31.43
C LEU A 576 -7.10 -7.63 31.42
N LYS A 577 -6.94 -8.74 30.69
CA LYS A 577 -5.65 -9.45 30.60
C LYS A 577 -4.52 -8.59 30.06
N LEU A 578 -4.80 -7.65 29.17
CA LEU A 578 -3.81 -6.70 28.67
C LEU A 578 -3.52 -5.61 29.72
N SER A 579 -4.53 -5.13 30.43
CA SER A 579 -4.34 -4.13 31.49
C SER A 579 -3.65 -4.67 32.76
N SER A 580 -3.85 -5.95 33.11
CA SER A 580 -3.31 -6.58 34.31
C SER A 580 -2.06 -7.38 33.96
N ALA A 581 -0.87 -6.83 34.21
CA ALA A 581 0.40 -7.48 33.90
C ALA A 581 0.69 -8.79 34.68
N SER A 582 -0.20 -9.27 35.57
CA SER A 582 0.11 -10.40 36.45
C SER A 582 -1.07 -11.02 37.23
N SER A 583 -2.09 -11.58 36.58
CA SER A 583 -2.94 -12.60 37.24
C SER A 583 -3.61 -13.54 36.23
N SER A 584 -3.50 -14.85 36.48
CA SER A 584 -3.98 -15.92 35.59
C SER A 584 -5.46 -16.27 35.80
N THR A 585 -6.16 -15.59 36.71
CA THR A 585 -7.58 -15.82 37.01
C THR A 585 -8.32 -14.49 37.07
N VAL A 586 -9.15 -14.22 36.05
CA VAL A 586 -10.04 -13.05 36.01
C VAL A 586 -11.36 -13.48 36.65
N ASP A 587 -11.62 -13.01 37.88
CA ASP A 587 -12.90 -13.24 38.58
C ASP A 587 -14.03 -12.41 37.94
N ASP A 588 -15.28 -12.88 38.04
CA ASP A 588 -16.45 -12.20 37.45
C ASP A 588 -16.66 -10.76 37.96
N ILE A 589 -16.18 -10.45 39.18
CA ILE A 589 -16.18 -9.10 39.76
C ILE A 589 -15.27 -8.14 38.96
N ALA A 590 -14.16 -8.64 38.39
CA ALA A 590 -13.22 -7.87 37.59
C ALA A 590 -13.78 -7.51 36.20
N ILE A 591 -14.73 -8.27 35.65
CA ILE A 591 -15.31 -8.00 34.32
C ILE A 591 -16.02 -6.65 34.29
N SER A 592 -16.60 -6.23 35.42
CA SER A 592 -17.26 -4.93 35.53
C SER A 592 -16.32 -3.74 35.50
N SER A 593 -15.09 -3.88 36.01
CA SER A 593 -14.08 -2.81 35.93
C SER A 593 -13.49 -2.67 34.52
N ALA A 594 -13.77 -3.62 33.62
CA ALA A 594 -13.34 -3.59 32.22
C ALA A 594 -14.19 -2.71 31.31
N VAL A 595 -15.42 -2.36 31.72
CA VAL A 595 -16.34 -1.57 30.89
C VAL A 595 -15.76 -0.19 30.58
N PRO A 596 -15.26 0.59 31.56
CA PRO A 596 -14.51 1.82 31.28
C PRO A 596 -13.31 1.64 30.33
N LEU A 597 -12.57 0.52 30.44
CA LEU A 597 -11.45 0.22 29.54
C LEU A 597 -11.91 0.06 28.08
N SER A 598 -13.13 -0.43 27.84
CA SER A 598 -13.67 -0.54 26.49
C SER A 598 -13.97 0.82 25.85
N TRP A 599 -14.42 1.82 26.64
CA TRP A 599 -14.62 3.20 26.18
C TRP A 599 -13.28 3.86 25.84
N MET A 600 -12.26 3.64 26.67
CA MET A 600 -10.90 4.13 26.41
C MET A 600 -10.27 3.46 25.19
N ALA A 601 -10.47 2.15 24.98
CA ALA A 601 -10.02 1.44 23.79
C ALA A 601 -10.67 1.99 22.50
N CYS A 602 -11.95 2.39 22.58
CA CYS A 602 -12.63 3.06 21.48
C CYS A 602 -12.05 4.45 21.19
N SER A 603 -11.82 5.26 22.23
CA SER A 603 -11.15 6.56 22.10
C SER A 603 -9.82 6.41 21.36
N PHE A 604 -8.98 5.52 21.88
CA PHE A 604 -7.65 5.27 21.34
C PHE A 604 -7.69 4.78 19.89
N THR A 605 -8.58 3.83 19.57
CA THR A 605 -8.70 3.27 18.22
C THR A 605 -9.10 4.36 17.20
N LEU A 606 -10.05 5.23 17.56
CA LEU A 606 -10.48 6.33 16.68
C LEU A 606 -9.38 7.39 16.49
N GLN A 607 -8.69 7.77 17.58
CA GLN A 607 -7.55 8.68 17.51
C GLN A 607 -6.38 8.10 16.71
N ALA A 608 -6.12 6.80 16.83
CA ALA A 608 -5.10 6.11 16.05
C ALA A 608 -5.43 6.10 14.56
N LEU A 609 -6.70 5.87 14.20
CA LEU A 609 -7.18 5.95 12.82
C LEU A 609 -7.02 7.36 12.26
N GLU A 610 -7.46 8.41 12.96
CA GLU A 610 -7.26 9.80 12.52
C GLU A 610 -5.77 10.09 12.27
N CYS A 611 -4.90 9.67 13.19
CA CYS A 611 -3.48 9.90 13.05
C CYS A 611 -2.89 9.14 11.86
N GLN A 612 -3.40 7.95 11.54
CA GLN A 612 -3.00 7.17 10.36
C GLN A 612 -3.41 7.86 9.06
N PHE A 613 -4.64 8.39 8.97
CA PHE A 613 -5.08 9.12 7.77
C PHE A 613 -4.31 10.43 7.61
N ARG A 614 -4.13 11.19 8.70
CA ARG A 614 -3.38 12.43 8.71
C ARG A 614 -1.90 12.22 8.35
N SER A 615 -1.25 11.16 8.83
CA SER A 615 0.14 10.86 8.45
C SER A 615 0.28 10.44 7.00
N ALA A 616 -0.78 9.88 6.40
CA ALA A 616 -0.84 9.57 4.98
C ALA A 616 -1.22 10.79 4.10
N GLY A 617 -1.47 11.96 4.68
CA GLY A 617 -1.94 13.14 3.95
C GLY A 617 -3.35 12.99 3.37
N LYS A 618 -4.17 12.10 3.96
CA LYS A 618 -5.54 11.80 3.50
C LYS A 618 -6.57 12.22 4.54
N ASN A 619 -7.79 12.48 4.09
CA ASN A 619 -8.91 12.79 4.97
C ASN A 619 -9.39 11.53 5.69
N MET A 620 -9.82 11.67 6.95
CA MET A 620 -10.28 10.53 7.77
C MET A 620 -11.48 9.80 7.14
N PHE A 621 -12.32 10.51 6.40
CA PHE A 621 -13.52 10.00 5.75
C PHE A 621 -13.28 9.54 4.30
N PHE A 622 -12.05 9.68 3.80
CA PHE A 622 -11.71 9.34 2.42
C PHE A 622 -11.67 7.82 2.21
N ASN A 623 -12.55 7.33 1.33
CA ASN A 623 -12.57 5.94 0.86
C ASN A 623 -12.54 4.90 2.00
N VAL A 624 -13.30 5.15 3.07
CA VAL A 624 -13.46 4.22 4.20
C VAL A 624 -14.11 2.95 3.67
N SER A 625 -13.42 1.81 3.79
CA SER A 625 -13.96 0.53 3.33
C SER A 625 -15.24 0.17 4.10
N GLU A 626 -16.19 -0.50 3.42
CA GLU A 626 -17.41 -1.02 4.07
C GLU A 626 -17.06 -1.91 5.27
N ARG A 627 -15.99 -2.68 5.15
CA ARG A 627 -15.42 -3.54 6.21
C ARG A 627 -15.03 -2.76 7.47
N GLN A 628 -14.33 -1.64 7.31
CA GLN A 628 -13.96 -0.77 8.42
C GLN A 628 -15.20 -0.10 9.03
N SER A 629 -16.11 0.39 8.19
CA SER A 629 -17.37 1.00 8.64
C SER A 629 -18.20 0.02 9.48
N LEU A 630 -18.31 -1.24 9.02
CA LEU A 630 -18.99 -2.30 9.74
C LEU A 630 -18.33 -2.59 11.09
N PHE A 631 -17.01 -2.69 11.14
CA PHE A 631 -16.27 -2.89 12.40
C PHE A 631 -16.54 -1.75 13.41
N ILE A 632 -16.39 -0.50 13.00
CA ILE A 632 -16.58 0.64 13.90
C ILE A 632 -18.04 0.75 14.35
N ASN A 633 -18.99 0.52 13.45
CA ASN A 633 -20.42 0.47 13.80
C ASN A 633 -20.70 -0.62 14.85
N SER A 634 -20.15 -1.82 14.66
CA SER A 634 -20.27 -2.93 15.62
C SER A 634 -19.69 -2.53 16.98
N PHE A 635 -18.53 -1.89 16.97
CA PHE A 635 -17.83 -1.52 18.19
C PHE A 635 -18.60 -0.44 18.95
N VAL A 636 -19.07 0.62 18.31
CA VAL A 636 -19.86 1.67 18.96
C VAL A 636 -21.20 1.15 19.49
N ASN A 637 -21.91 0.30 18.72
CA ASN A 637 -23.17 -0.31 19.17
C ASN A 637 -22.96 -1.23 20.38
N LEU A 638 -21.81 -1.92 20.44
CA LEU A 638 -21.42 -2.71 21.59
C LEU A 638 -21.23 -1.86 22.85
N LEU A 639 -20.58 -0.70 22.72
CA LEU A 639 -20.40 0.22 23.86
C LEU A 639 -21.74 0.81 24.32
N GLN A 640 -22.65 1.12 23.40
CA GLN A 640 -23.99 1.57 23.75
C GLN A 640 -24.75 0.52 24.59
N SER A 641 -24.53 -0.77 24.32
CA SER A 641 -25.08 -1.87 25.11
C SER A 641 -24.45 -2.02 26.49
N SER A 642 -23.19 -1.60 26.66
CA SER A 642 -22.44 -1.71 27.92
C SER A 642 -23.02 -0.85 29.05
N CYS A 643 -23.76 0.21 28.72
CA CYS A 643 -24.47 1.07 29.68
C CYS A 643 -25.58 0.34 30.46
N VAL A 644 -25.95 -0.88 30.06
CA VAL A 644 -27.02 -1.69 30.65
C VAL A 644 -26.47 -2.75 31.64
N ILE A 645 -25.14 -2.82 31.81
CA ILE A 645 -24.50 -3.85 32.65
C ILE A 645 -24.78 -3.59 34.15
N PRO A 646 -25.17 -4.61 34.95
CA PRO A 646 -25.69 -4.40 36.31
C PRO A 646 -24.65 -4.07 37.40
N SER A 647 -23.35 -4.02 37.09
CA SER A 647 -22.31 -3.75 38.09
C SER A 647 -21.94 -2.27 38.08
N TYR A 648 -22.29 -1.59 39.17
CA TYR A 648 -22.37 -0.13 39.25
C TYR A 648 -21.18 0.53 39.98
N THR A 649 -20.47 -0.19 40.85
CA THR A 649 -19.46 0.42 41.74
C THR A 649 -18.31 1.07 40.98
N HIS A 650 -17.78 0.40 39.95
CA HIS A 650 -16.66 0.92 39.16
C HIS A 650 -17.09 2.04 38.20
N ILE A 651 -18.34 2.02 37.69
CA ILE A 651 -18.87 3.09 36.85
C ILE A 651 -19.12 4.34 37.71
N GLU A 652 -19.61 4.18 38.93
CA GLU A 652 -19.80 5.25 39.90
C GLU A 652 -18.48 5.90 40.32
N GLU A 653 -17.46 5.13 40.67
CA GLU A 653 -16.11 5.63 40.96
C GLU A 653 -15.50 6.39 39.76
N PHE A 654 -15.69 5.84 38.56
CA PHE A 654 -15.20 6.45 37.32
C PHE A 654 -15.96 7.74 36.98
N ALA A 655 -17.28 7.77 37.20
CA ALA A 655 -18.12 8.95 37.03
C ALA A 655 -17.79 10.04 38.05
N GLU A 656 -17.56 9.68 39.31
CA GLU A 656 -17.15 10.61 40.38
C GLU A 656 -15.87 11.35 39.98
N LYS A 657 -14.87 10.65 39.45
CA LYS A 657 -13.61 11.26 38.97
C LYS A 657 -13.83 12.25 37.83
N ILE A 658 -14.58 11.88 36.77
CA ILE A 658 -14.87 12.82 35.67
C ILE A 658 -15.66 14.03 36.18
N PHE A 659 -16.68 13.80 37.01
CA PHE A 659 -17.57 14.86 37.45
C PHE A 659 -16.83 15.83 38.38
N ASN A 660 -16.00 15.32 39.28
CA ASN A 660 -15.14 16.14 40.14
C ASN A 660 -14.16 16.99 39.32
N PHE A 661 -13.61 16.47 38.21
CA PHE A 661 -12.77 17.24 37.30
C PHE A 661 -13.51 18.45 36.69
N PHE A 662 -14.70 18.24 36.12
CA PHE A 662 -15.49 19.31 35.50
C PHE A 662 -16.11 20.28 36.53
N CYS A 663 -16.35 19.84 37.77
CA CYS A 663 -16.81 20.69 38.86
C CYS A 663 -15.66 21.41 39.59
N GLY A 664 -14.41 21.23 39.15
CA GLY A 664 -13.23 21.87 39.74
C GLY A 664 -12.90 21.36 41.16
N LYS A 665 -13.34 20.17 41.54
CA LYS A 665 -12.94 19.45 42.76
C LYS A 665 -11.73 18.56 42.42
N LEU A 666 -10.61 19.18 42.06
CA LEU A 666 -9.43 18.44 41.57
C LEU A 666 -8.78 17.63 42.69
N GLU A 667 -8.63 16.32 42.47
CA GLU A 667 -7.65 15.50 43.18
C GLU A 667 -6.24 15.89 42.71
N SER A 668 -5.21 15.71 43.55
CA SER A 668 -3.84 16.20 43.32
C SER A 668 -3.14 15.66 42.06
N ASP A 669 -3.73 14.67 41.39
CA ASP A 669 -3.07 13.85 40.38
C ASP A 669 -3.61 14.12 38.96
N ILE A 670 -4.65 14.95 38.79
CA ILE A 670 -5.32 15.18 37.50
C ILE A 670 -5.05 16.57 36.94
N SER A 671 -4.28 16.64 35.86
CA SER A 671 -3.99 17.87 35.11
C SER A 671 -4.76 17.92 33.79
N ILE A 672 -5.21 19.12 33.39
CA ILE A 672 -5.81 19.36 32.06
C ILE A 672 -4.89 18.96 30.90
N LEU A 673 -3.57 18.94 31.14
CA LEU A 673 -2.56 18.61 30.14
C LEU A 673 -2.49 17.12 29.84
N THR A 674 -2.60 16.28 30.87
CA THR A 674 -2.52 14.82 30.76
C THR A 674 -3.86 14.21 30.34
N LEU A 675 -4.96 14.96 30.47
CA LEU A 675 -6.30 14.49 30.16
C LEU A 675 -6.51 14.20 28.66
N ASP A 676 -7.00 12.99 28.33
CA ASP A 676 -7.58 12.68 27.03
C ASP A 676 -9.02 13.19 26.94
N VAL A 677 -9.20 14.44 26.48
CA VAL A 677 -10.50 15.10 26.42
C VAL A 677 -11.49 14.36 25.51
N PHE A 678 -11.01 13.71 24.45
CA PHE A 678 -11.87 12.92 23.55
C PHE A 678 -12.32 11.61 24.21
N GLY A 679 -11.42 10.91 24.92
CA GLY A 679 -11.80 9.74 25.72
C GLY A 679 -12.76 10.08 26.86
N VAL A 680 -12.59 11.25 27.48
CA VAL A 680 -13.55 11.79 28.46
C VAL A 680 -14.90 12.07 27.80
N MET A 681 -14.95 12.60 26.58
CA MET A 681 -16.22 12.83 25.86
C MET A 681 -16.98 11.52 25.63
N ILE A 682 -16.31 10.48 25.14
CA ILE A 682 -16.90 9.14 24.93
C ILE A 682 -17.38 8.57 26.26
N SER A 683 -16.56 8.66 27.30
CA SER A 683 -16.89 8.14 28.62
C SER A 683 -18.06 8.89 29.25
N LEU A 684 -18.08 10.22 29.16
CA LEU A 684 -19.15 11.07 29.68
C LEU A 684 -20.49 10.72 29.03
N ARG A 685 -20.50 10.52 27.71
CA ARG A 685 -21.68 10.06 26.97
C ARG A 685 -22.25 8.76 27.54
N PHE A 686 -21.40 7.75 27.74
CA PHE A 686 -21.85 6.45 28.22
C PHE A 686 -22.19 6.44 29.72
N ILE A 687 -21.51 7.26 30.53
CA ILE A 687 -21.83 7.46 31.96
C ILE A 687 -23.20 8.13 32.10
N VAL A 688 -23.46 9.22 31.39
CA VAL A 688 -24.74 9.93 31.45
C VAL A 688 -25.88 8.99 31.03
N ALA A 689 -25.69 8.22 29.96
CA ALA A 689 -26.67 7.22 29.54
C ALA A 689 -26.88 6.11 30.58
N ALA A 690 -25.80 5.60 31.20
CA ALA A 690 -25.89 4.59 32.25
C ALA A 690 -26.67 5.13 33.47
N VAL A 691 -26.39 6.36 33.91
CA VAL A 691 -27.10 7.02 35.01
C VAL A 691 -28.59 7.20 34.67
N GLN A 692 -28.93 7.63 33.45
CA GLN A 692 -30.34 7.73 33.02
C GLN A 692 -31.07 6.39 33.05
N HIS A 693 -30.41 5.31 32.63
CA HIS A 693 -30.99 3.96 32.63
C HIS A 693 -31.16 3.38 34.04
N LEU A 694 -30.16 3.54 34.90
CA LEU A 694 -30.09 2.92 36.23
C LEU A 694 -31.11 3.50 37.21
N PHE A 695 -31.34 4.82 37.17
CA PHE A 695 -32.18 5.49 38.17
C PHE A 695 -33.65 5.65 37.75
N GLN A 696 -34.02 5.30 36.50
CA GLN A 696 -35.38 5.36 35.92
C GLN A 696 -36.19 6.63 36.23
N SER A 697 -35.53 7.69 36.67
CA SER A 697 -36.18 8.84 37.27
C SER A 697 -35.58 10.09 36.67
N SER A 698 -36.47 11.02 36.33
CA SER A 698 -36.18 12.39 35.90
C SER A 698 -35.44 13.23 36.95
N VAL A 699 -34.77 12.61 37.93
CA VAL A 699 -34.18 13.24 39.11
C VAL A 699 -32.72 13.66 38.87
N TRP A 700 -31.99 12.93 38.03
CA TRP A 700 -30.56 13.12 37.79
C TRP A 700 -30.24 13.78 36.46
N PHE A 701 -30.88 13.34 35.37
CA PHE A 701 -30.76 13.96 34.05
C PHE A 701 -32.12 13.86 33.35
N PRO A 702 -33.00 14.89 33.50
CA PRO A 702 -34.38 14.84 32.97
C PRO A 702 -34.48 15.05 31.46
N PHE A 703 -33.36 15.32 30.79
CA PHE A 703 -33.31 15.69 29.38
C PHE A 703 -33.19 14.48 28.45
N ALA A 704 -33.60 14.68 27.21
CA ALA A 704 -33.37 13.67 26.18
C ALA A 704 -31.86 13.48 25.94
N SER A 705 -31.45 12.24 25.68
CA SER A 705 -30.07 11.83 25.39
C SER A 705 -29.40 12.70 24.32
N HIS A 706 -30.06 12.97 23.19
CA HIS A 706 -29.50 13.79 22.11
C HIS A 706 -29.19 15.25 22.50
N LEU A 707 -29.89 15.82 23.49
CA LEU A 707 -29.59 17.16 24.03
C LEU A 707 -28.41 17.12 25.00
N LEU A 708 -28.32 16.05 25.79
CA LEU A 708 -27.17 15.82 26.68
C LEU A 708 -25.88 15.59 25.89
N ASP A 709 -25.99 14.90 24.74
CA ASP A 709 -24.87 14.66 23.83
C ASP A 709 -24.30 15.98 23.29
N ASP A 710 -25.17 16.95 22.95
CA ASP A 710 -24.78 18.29 22.49
C ASP A 710 -24.06 19.09 23.58
N VAL A 711 -24.61 19.14 24.78
CA VAL A 711 -24.03 19.90 25.90
C VAL A 711 -22.74 19.26 26.41
N ALA A 712 -22.70 17.93 26.52
CA ALA A 712 -21.49 17.19 26.89
C ALA A 712 -20.38 17.39 25.86
N PHE A 713 -20.71 17.35 24.56
CA PHE A 713 -19.77 17.64 23.49
C PHE A 713 -19.23 19.08 23.58
N LYS A 714 -20.10 20.08 23.76
CA LYS A 714 -19.70 21.49 23.92
C LYS A 714 -18.81 21.71 25.15
N LEU A 715 -19.09 21.04 26.27
CA LEU A 715 -18.24 21.08 27.46
C LEU A 715 -16.83 20.55 27.15
N CYS A 716 -16.73 19.37 26.53
CA CYS A 716 -15.45 18.79 26.13
C CYS A 716 -14.71 19.63 25.07
N LEU A 717 -15.43 20.19 24.10
CA LEU A 717 -14.86 21.10 23.10
C LEU A 717 -14.23 22.32 23.77
N ASN A 718 -14.94 22.96 24.70
CA ASN A 718 -14.42 24.12 25.44
C ASN A 718 -13.17 23.76 26.26
N THR A 719 -13.18 22.62 26.95
CA THR A 719 -11.99 22.11 27.65
C THR A 719 -10.82 21.87 26.71
N TYR A 720 -11.06 21.34 25.51
CA TYR A 720 -10.01 21.08 24.52
C TYR A 720 -9.45 22.38 23.91
N ILE A 721 -10.30 23.37 23.62
CA ILE A 721 -9.88 24.71 23.17
C ILE A 721 -9.01 25.37 24.24
N ILE A 722 -9.41 25.33 25.52
CA ILE A 722 -8.61 25.85 26.64
C ILE A 722 -7.26 25.14 26.70
N LYS A 723 -7.23 23.81 26.55
CA LYS A 723 -5.99 23.02 26.50
C LYS A 723 -5.07 23.49 25.35
N CYS A 724 -5.63 23.75 24.17
CA CYS A 724 -4.88 24.27 23.00
C CYS A 724 -4.25 25.63 23.30
N PHE A 725 -4.98 26.55 23.94
CA PHE A 725 -4.44 27.85 24.32
C PHE A 725 -3.37 27.78 25.42
N ILE A 726 -3.55 26.91 26.44
CA ILE A 726 -2.57 26.75 27.52
C ILE A 726 -1.25 26.19 26.98
N THR A 727 -1.31 25.24 26.05
CA THR A 727 -0.12 24.60 25.45
C THR A 727 0.48 25.40 24.30
N ALA A 728 -0.23 26.36 23.71
CA ALA A 728 0.30 27.17 22.62
C ALA A 728 1.57 27.94 23.06
N PRO A 729 2.61 27.96 22.21
CA PRO A 729 3.89 28.60 22.52
C PRO A 729 3.73 30.12 22.60
N LEU A 730 4.54 30.76 23.45
CA LEU A 730 4.51 32.22 23.66
C LEU A 730 4.97 33.01 22.42
N TYR A 731 5.80 32.41 21.57
CA TYR A 731 6.32 33.02 20.35
C TYR A 731 6.11 32.09 19.16
N LEU A 732 5.17 32.43 18.27
CA LEU A 732 5.00 31.78 16.98
C LEU A 732 5.75 32.61 15.93
N LYS A 733 6.92 32.14 15.49
CA LYS A 733 7.65 32.75 14.36
C LYS A 733 7.10 32.20 13.04
N LYS A 734 7.14 32.98 11.96
CA LYS A 734 6.96 32.44 10.60
C LYS A 734 8.06 31.40 10.38
N ASP A 735 7.71 30.17 10.02
CA ASP A 735 8.68 29.21 9.50
C ASP A 735 9.25 29.78 8.20
N HIS A 736 10.56 30.06 8.18
CA HIS A 736 11.28 30.37 6.95
C HIS A 736 11.60 29.04 6.26
N GLU A 737 10.73 28.60 5.36
CA GLU A 737 11.12 27.69 4.29
C GLU A 737 11.71 28.52 3.15
N ASP A 738 12.94 28.17 2.77
CA ASP A 738 13.76 28.65 1.66
C ASP A 738 14.27 30.10 1.69
N GLY A 739 15.60 30.22 1.73
CA GLY A 739 16.32 31.46 1.83
C GLY A 739 16.11 32.39 0.64
N LYS A 740 15.41 33.50 0.88
CA LYS A 740 15.72 34.87 0.44
C LYS A 740 15.05 35.85 1.41
N PRO A 741 15.79 36.81 2.01
CA PRO A 741 15.18 37.83 2.85
C PRO A 741 14.48 38.85 1.94
N THR A 742 13.15 38.82 1.87
CA THR A 742 12.39 39.99 1.42
C THR A 742 12.29 40.95 2.59
N ALA A 743 12.95 42.10 2.47
CA ALA A 743 12.70 43.25 3.30
C ALA A 743 11.27 43.71 3.03
N ASP A 744 10.36 43.45 3.95
CA ASP A 744 9.16 44.26 4.21
C ASP A 744 8.61 43.85 5.59
N THR A 745 8.99 44.63 6.60
CA THR A 745 8.33 44.66 7.90
C THR A 745 7.01 45.41 7.76
N ASP A 746 6.01 44.78 7.17
CA ASP A 746 4.64 45.27 7.25
C ASP A 746 4.04 44.84 8.58
N ILE A 747 3.87 45.83 9.46
CA ILE A 747 3.00 45.75 10.64
C ILE A 747 1.58 45.56 10.11
N LEU A 748 1.16 44.31 9.94
CA LEU A 748 -0.23 43.96 9.65
C LEU A 748 -1.08 44.39 10.85
N MET A 749 -1.94 45.38 10.63
CA MET A 749 -3.01 45.74 11.56
C MET A 749 -3.89 44.50 11.80
N LEU A 750 -3.88 43.96 13.02
CA LEU A 750 -4.71 42.82 13.40
C LEU A 750 -6.19 43.15 13.18
N THR A 751 -6.95 42.23 12.60
CA THR A 751 -8.42 42.37 12.50
C THR A 751 -9.06 42.41 13.90
N GLU A 752 -10.24 43.00 14.05
CA GLU A 752 -10.94 43.06 15.36
C GLU A 752 -11.13 41.66 15.98
N ASN A 753 -11.42 40.64 15.16
CA ASN A 753 -11.57 39.25 15.59
C ASN A 753 -10.25 38.65 16.11
N GLU A 754 -9.12 38.91 15.43
CA GLU A 754 -7.80 38.41 15.86
C GLU A 754 -7.36 39.02 17.19
N ASN A 755 -7.72 40.28 17.45
CA ASN A 755 -7.47 40.92 18.74
C ASN A 755 -8.23 40.25 19.89
N GLU A 756 -9.48 39.82 19.66
CA GLU A 756 -10.25 39.06 20.66
C GLU A 756 -9.61 37.70 20.97
N VAL A 757 -9.14 36.98 19.95
CA VAL A 757 -8.40 35.71 20.14
C VAL A 757 -7.12 35.93 20.97
N VAL A 758 -6.36 37.00 20.70
CA VAL A 758 -5.17 37.33 21.50
C VAL A 758 -5.52 37.69 22.94
N LYS A 759 -6.63 38.41 23.18
CA LYS A 759 -7.13 38.71 24.54
C LYS A 759 -7.49 37.43 25.31
N THR A 760 -8.11 36.45 24.65
CA THR A 760 -8.44 35.17 25.29
C THR A 760 -7.18 34.44 25.75
N PHE A 761 -6.17 34.38 24.89
CA PHE A 761 -4.90 33.75 25.16
C PHE A 761 -4.16 34.45 26.31
N ALA A 762 -4.11 35.79 26.29
CA ALA A 762 -3.50 36.57 27.38
C ALA A 762 -4.21 36.33 28.72
N THR A 763 -5.53 36.24 28.71
CA THR A 763 -6.34 35.97 29.92
C THR A 763 -6.07 34.57 30.47
N LEU A 764 -6.06 33.53 29.63
CA LEU A 764 -5.76 32.17 30.05
C LEU A 764 -4.33 32.02 30.57
N LYS A 765 -3.35 32.66 29.90
CA LYS A 765 -1.96 32.67 30.38
C LYS A 765 -1.82 33.44 31.70
N SER A 766 -2.62 34.48 31.94
CA SER A 766 -2.67 35.18 33.23
C SER A 766 -3.18 34.29 34.36
N PHE A 767 -4.14 33.40 34.10
CA PHE A 767 -4.59 32.41 35.08
C PHE A 767 -3.50 31.38 35.40
N CYS A 768 -2.59 31.10 34.46
CA CYS A 768 -1.39 30.29 34.71
C CYS A 768 -0.25 31.05 35.41
N GLY A 769 -0.44 32.33 35.74
CA GLY A 769 0.58 33.19 36.38
C GLY A 769 1.61 33.80 35.41
N ILE A 770 1.36 33.77 34.11
CA ILE A 770 2.26 34.31 33.08
C ILE A 770 1.70 35.64 32.55
N GLN A 771 2.50 36.71 32.64
CA GLN A 771 2.17 37.97 31.96
C GLN A 771 2.62 37.92 30.50
N VAL A 772 1.69 38.23 29.60
CA VAL A 772 1.89 38.16 28.16
C VAL A 772 1.73 39.55 27.57
N ASP A 773 2.72 40.01 26.81
CA ASP A 773 2.63 41.25 26.04
C ASP A 773 1.82 41.00 24.76
N THR A 774 0.57 41.46 24.75
CA THR A 774 -0.36 41.27 23.63
C THR A 774 0.13 41.88 22.32
N GLN A 775 1.03 42.87 22.36
CA GLN A 775 1.51 43.54 21.15
C GLN A 775 2.53 42.70 20.36
N GLN A 776 3.16 41.69 20.99
CA GLN A 776 4.18 40.86 20.37
C GLN A 776 3.61 39.59 19.72
N ILE A 777 2.32 39.32 19.88
CA ILE A 777 1.69 38.10 19.41
C ILE A 777 1.08 38.31 18.03
N ASN A 778 1.43 37.43 17.10
CA ASN A 778 0.75 37.35 15.82
C ASN A 778 -0.57 36.56 15.98
N GLY A 779 -1.70 37.28 16.02
CA GLY A 779 -3.04 36.70 16.20
C GLY A 779 -3.41 35.68 15.12
N HIS A 780 -3.01 35.91 13.87
CA HIS A 780 -3.25 34.98 12.76
C HIS A 780 -2.52 33.64 12.96
N LEU A 781 -1.23 33.66 13.31
CA LEU A 781 -0.47 32.43 13.56
C LEU A 781 -1.01 31.67 14.78
N LEU A 782 -1.43 32.38 15.83
CA LEU A 782 -2.06 31.78 17.00
C LEU A 782 -3.37 31.09 16.65
N LYS A 783 -4.25 31.77 15.89
CA LYS A 783 -5.51 31.21 15.38
C LYS A 783 -5.24 29.95 14.56
N LYS A 784 -4.29 30.00 13.61
CA LYS A 784 -3.90 28.85 12.80
C LYS A 784 -3.44 27.67 13.67
N HIS A 785 -2.54 27.90 14.62
CA HIS A 785 -2.05 26.85 15.52
C HIS A 785 -3.17 26.18 16.34
N VAL A 786 -4.11 26.97 16.87
CA VAL A 786 -5.24 26.46 17.64
C VAL A 786 -6.19 25.67 16.74
N VAL A 787 -6.50 26.16 15.54
CA VAL A 787 -7.32 25.44 14.55
C VAL A 787 -6.68 24.12 14.12
N ASP A 788 -5.38 24.13 13.79
CA ASP A 788 -4.64 22.92 13.40
C ASP A 788 -4.61 21.89 14.53
N SER A 789 -4.62 22.35 15.79
CA SER A 789 -4.70 21.50 16.98
C SER A 789 -6.12 20.96 17.24
N LEU A 790 -7.17 21.72 16.85
CA LEU A 790 -8.58 21.36 17.01
C LEU A 790 -9.08 20.35 15.98
N LEU A 791 -8.57 20.40 14.76
CA LEU A 791 -9.02 19.57 13.64
C LEU A 791 -9.06 18.05 13.95
N PRO A 792 -8.01 17.43 14.55
CA PRO A 792 -8.04 16.01 14.90
C PRO A 792 -9.19 15.66 15.86
N PHE A 793 -9.46 16.51 16.84
CA PHE A 793 -10.56 16.32 17.78
C PHE A 793 -11.91 16.38 17.08
N LEU A 794 -12.12 17.38 16.20
CA LEU A 794 -13.37 17.52 15.44
C LEU A 794 -13.60 16.35 14.47
N ARG A 795 -12.57 15.87 13.78
CA ARG A 795 -12.64 14.69 12.90
C ARG A 795 -13.05 13.43 13.66
N CYS A 796 -12.37 13.15 14.77
CA CYS A 796 -12.67 12.01 15.65
C CYS A 796 -14.10 12.08 16.20
N SER A 797 -14.54 13.27 16.65
CA SER A 797 -15.89 13.49 17.16
C SER A 797 -16.94 13.29 16.08
N ALA A 798 -16.78 13.89 14.89
CA ALA A 798 -17.70 13.70 13.78
C ALA A 798 -17.80 12.23 13.35
N TYR A 799 -16.68 11.51 13.31
CA TYR A 799 -16.66 10.08 13.00
C TYR A 799 -17.35 9.24 14.08
N PHE A 800 -17.10 9.51 15.37
CA PHE A 800 -17.78 8.84 16.48
C PHE A 800 -19.30 9.06 16.43
N PHE A 801 -19.74 10.31 16.31
CA PHE A 801 -21.16 10.65 16.27
C PHE A 801 -21.85 10.13 15.01
N HIS A 802 -21.16 10.00 13.87
CA HIS A 802 -21.70 9.31 12.69
C HIS A 802 -22.16 7.87 13.02
N PHE A 803 -21.30 7.07 13.65
CA PHE A 803 -21.67 5.68 13.98
C PHE A 803 -22.67 5.58 15.12
N LEU A 804 -22.55 6.44 16.13
CA LEU A 804 -23.47 6.49 17.28
C LEU A 804 -24.89 6.89 16.83
N THR A 805 -25.01 7.92 16.00
CA THR A 805 -26.31 8.51 15.64
C THR A 805 -26.91 7.95 14.36
N GLY A 806 -26.09 7.44 13.44
CA GLY A 806 -26.55 6.98 12.14
C GLY A 806 -26.84 8.05 11.11
N VAL A 807 -26.53 9.31 11.41
CA VAL A 807 -26.66 10.40 10.44
C VAL A 807 -25.53 10.27 9.41
N LYS A 808 -25.84 10.37 8.12
CA LYS A 808 -24.84 10.27 7.05
C LYS A 808 -23.81 11.41 7.13
N ILE A 809 -22.54 11.08 6.93
CA ILE A 809 -21.47 12.07 6.75
C ILE A 809 -21.68 12.81 5.42
N PRO A 810 -21.55 14.15 5.39
CA PRO A 810 -21.59 14.95 4.16
C PRO A 810 -20.65 14.42 3.06
N GLU A 811 -21.11 14.40 1.81
CA GLU A 811 -20.31 13.90 0.68
C GLU A 811 -19.05 14.73 0.42
N SER A 812 -19.08 16.01 0.74
CA SER A 812 -17.93 16.92 0.67
C SER A 812 -16.74 16.50 1.54
N LEU A 813 -16.95 15.69 2.59
CA LEU A 813 -15.86 15.16 3.41
C LEU A 813 -15.27 13.86 2.86
N LYS A 814 -15.92 13.22 1.87
CA LYS A 814 -15.47 11.95 1.28
C LYS A 814 -14.50 12.14 0.11
N THR A 815 -14.32 13.37 -0.38
CA THR A 815 -13.39 13.70 -1.47
C THR A 815 -11.94 13.75 -1.01
N GLU A 816 -10.98 13.56 -1.93
CA GLU A 816 -9.54 13.60 -1.63
C GLU A 816 -9.08 15.03 -1.30
N TYR A 817 -9.65 16.02 -1.99
CA TYR A 817 -9.41 17.44 -1.76
C TYR A 817 -10.66 18.06 -1.14
N ILE A 818 -10.50 18.70 0.02
CA ILE A 818 -11.59 19.40 0.69
C ILE A 818 -11.30 20.89 0.67
N CYS A 819 -12.17 21.65 0.00
CA CYS A 819 -12.28 23.09 0.25
C CYS A 819 -13.13 23.25 1.52
N ASP A 820 -12.60 23.89 2.55
CA ASP A 820 -13.29 24.24 3.79
C ASP A 820 -13.77 23.07 4.69
N GLU A 821 -12.91 22.08 4.94
CA GLU A 821 -13.19 20.93 5.83
C GLU A 821 -13.78 21.34 7.18
N LEU A 822 -13.20 22.39 7.75
CA LEU A 822 -13.56 22.91 9.06
C LEU A 822 -14.99 23.44 9.10
N PHE A 823 -15.45 24.12 8.04
CA PHE A 823 -16.82 24.61 7.93
C PHE A 823 -17.83 23.45 7.97
N VAL A 824 -17.54 22.38 7.22
CA VAL A 824 -18.42 21.21 7.13
C VAL A 824 -18.47 20.46 8.47
N LEU A 825 -17.32 20.30 9.14
CA LEU A 825 -17.24 19.66 10.46
C LEU A 825 -18.02 20.44 11.53
N LEU A 826 -17.88 21.77 11.57
CA LEU A 826 -18.60 22.62 12.53
C LEU A 826 -20.11 22.54 12.33
N THR A 827 -20.56 22.58 11.07
CA THR A 827 -21.99 22.47 10.72
C THR A 827 -22.55 21.09 11.12
N TYR A 828 -21.83 20.02 10.79
CA TYR A 828 -22.25 18.65 11.12
C TYR A 828 -22.36 18.39 12.62
N LEU A 829 -21.49 19.02 13.42
CA LEU A 829 -21.44 18.90 14.89
C LEU A 829 -22.34 19.92 15.61
N ASN A 830 -23.18 20.69 14.89
CA ASN A 830 -24.08 21.69 15.46
C ASN A 830 -23.36 22.82 16.24
N ILE A 831 -22.20 23.26 15.75
CA ILE A 831 -21.40 24.37 16.29
C ILE A 831 -21.56 25.61 15.38
N PRO A 832 -21.52 26.85 15.93
CA PRO A 832 -21.36 28.05 15.12
C PRO A 832 -20.25 27.94 14.08
N VAL A 833 -20.58 28.31 12.85
CA VAL A 833 -19.68 28.25 11.69
C VAL A 833 -18.49 29.22 11.84
N ASN A 834 -18.70 30.33 12.55
CA ASN A 834 -17.65 31.30 12.78
C ASN A 834 -16.73 30.86 13.93
N ILE A 835 -15.53 30.40 13.56
CA ILE A 835 -14.51 29.95 14.51
C ILE A 835 -14.07 31.08 15.44
N ASP A 836 -14.04 32.32 14.96
CA ASP A 836 -13.60 33.44 15.77
C ASP A 836 -14.48 33.59 17.01
N GLU A 837 -15.78 33.34 16.87
CA GLU A 837 -16.73 33.33 17.99
C GLU A 837 -16.38 32.26 19.02
N LEU A 838 -16.05 31.04 18.59
CA LEU A 838 -15.66 29.90 19.46
C LEU A 838 -14.38 30.15 20.24
N LEU A 839 -13.46 30.90 19.65
CA LEU A 839 -12.17 31.23 20.24
C LEU A 839 -12.24 32.43 21.18
N THR A 840 -13.38 33.10 21.31
CA THR A 840 -13.54 34.26 22.21
C THR A 840 -13.85 33.87 23.66
N LEU A 841 -13.56 34.79 24.59
CA LEU A 841 -13.94 34.64 26.01
C LEU A 841 -15.46 34.58 26.16
N ASN A 842 -16.21 35.24 25.27
CA ASN A 842 -17.66 35.21 25.31
C ASN A 842 -18.22 33.79 25.13
N TRP A 843 -17.59 32.97 24.29
CA TRP A 843 -17.97 31.56 24.14
C TRP A 843 -17.42 30.69 25.28
N LEU A 844 -16.12 30.79 25.58
CA LEU A 844 -15.45 29.90 26.55
C LEU A 844 -15.83 30.18 28.02
N MET A 845 -16.16 31.43 28.33
CA MET A 845 -16.37 31.96 29.68
C MET A 845 -17.74 32.65 29.81
N GLN A 846 -18.72 32.18 29.04
CA GLN A 846 -20.09 32.68 29.01
C GLN A 846 -20.76 32.61 30.39
N GLU A 847 -20.41 31.59 31.19
CA GLU A 847 -20.99 31.32 32.51
C GLU A 847 -19.93 31.44 33.64
N GLU A 848 -20.31 32.00 34.79
CA GLU A 848 -19.41 32.25 35.92
C GLU A 848 -18.75 30.97 36.48
N LYS A 849 -19.47 29.84 36.46
CA LYS A 849 -18.93 28.54 36.88
C LYS A 849 -17.75 28.08 36.02
N MET A 850 -17.81 28.29 34.70
CA MET A 850 -16.72 27.91 33.79
C MET A 850 -15.45 28.72 34.03
N ILE A 851 -15.57 29.99 34.42
CA ILE A 851 -14.43 30.82 34.84
C ILE A 851 -13.77 30.24 36.08
N GLN A 852 -14.55 29.87 37.09
CA GLN A 852 -14.03 29.30 38.34
C GLN A 852 -13.32 27.96 38.11
N VAL A 853 -13.92 27.08 37.31
CA VAL A 853 -13.34 25.79 36.95
C VAL A 853 -12.05 25.96 36.15
N THR A 854 -12.04 26.87 35.15
CA THR A 854 -10.85 27.11 34.34
C THR A 854 -9.70 27.69 35.16
N LYS A 855 -9.97 28.60 36.10
CA LYS A 855 -8.94 29.10 37.03
C LYS A 855 -8.32 27.96 37.83
N ARG A 856 -9.14 27.05 38.38
CA ARG A 856 -8.64 25.88 39.12
C ARG A 856 -7.82 24.94 38.25
N TRP A 857 -8.20 24.73 36.99
CA TRP A 857 -7.37 23.95 36.04
C TRP A 857 -6.01 24.62 35.79
N CYS A 858 -5.97 25.95 35.69
CA CYS A 858 -4.75 26.71 35.45
C CYS A 858 -3.82 26.79 36.69
N GLU A 859 -4.39 26.72 37.90
CA GLU A 859 -3.64 26.72 39.17
C GLU A 859 -2.93 25.38 39.46
N HIS A 860 -3.18 24.33 38.66
CA HIS A 860 -2.56 23.03 38.85
C HIS A 860 -1.02 23.07 38.67
N LYS A 861 -0.28 22.34 39.52
CA LYS A 861 1.19 22.36 39.58
C LYS A 861 1.85 22.07 38.23
N ASP A 862 1.31 21.12 37.47
CA ASP A 862 1.86 20.75 36.17
C ASP A 862 1.74 21.87 35.14
N VAL A 863 0.63 22.62 35.16
CA VAL A 863 0.39 23.75 34.25
C VAL A 863 1.37 24.89 34.52
N TYR A 864 1.67 25.14 35.80
CA TYR A 864 2.70 26.10 36.19
C TYR A 864 4.09 25.72 35.66
N ASN A 865 4.43 24.42 35.65
CA ASN A 865 5.72 23.93 35.13
C ASN A 865 5.86 24.06 33.60
N VAL A 866 4.76 23.91 32.84
CA VAL A 866 4.77 24.05 31.36
C VAL A 866 5.16 25.46 30.90
N SER A 867 4.92 26.49 31.73
CA SER A 867 5.38 27.85 31.44
C SER A 867 6.90 27.97 31.19
N SER A 868 7.67 26.98 31.66
CA SER A 868 9.13 26.92 31.55
C SER A 868 9.67 25.89 30.55
N ILE A 869 8.82 25.01 30.00
CA ILE A 869 9.22 23.86 29.16
C ILE A 869 8.49 23.92 27.82
N LYS A 870 9.22 23.73 26.70
CA LYS A 870 8.65 23.52 25.37
C LYS A 870 7.83 22.22 25.35
N ILE A 871 6.52 22.30 25.60
CA ILE A 871 5.59 21.23 25.26
C ILE A 871 5.06 21.52 23.87
N GLU A 872 5.40 20.67 22.90
CA GLU A 872 5.23 21.01 21.49
C GLU A 872 3.82 20.77 20.93
N LYS A 873 2.95 19.91 21.50
CA LYS A 873 1.67 19.53 20.83
C LYS A 873 0.51 19.20 21.77
N CYS A 874 -0.71 19.60 21.37
CA CYS A 874 -1.97 19.43 22.11
C CYS A 874 -2.84 18.24 21.65
N TYR A 875 -2.42 17.58 20.57
CA TYR A 875 -3.16 16.52 19.89
C TYR A 875 -2.39 15.20 19.90
N PHE A 876 -3.11 14.11 19.71
CA PHE A 876 -2.57 12.76 19.67
C PHE A 876 -1.55 12.63 18.53
N THR A 877 -0.31 12.26 18.82
CA THR A 877 0.76 12.10 17.81
C THR A 877 1.45 10.75 17.92
N ALA A 878 1.55 10.06 16.79
CA ALA A 878 2.36 8.85 16.69
C ALA A 878 3.85 9.19 16.86
N ARG A 879 4.56 8.30 17.58
CA ARG A 879 6.01 8.22 17.63
C ARG A 879 6.51 7.82 16.26
N ARG A 880 7.13 8.79 15.58
CA ARG A 880 7.82 8.56 14.31
C ARG A 880 9.02 7.65 14.51
N LEU A 881 9.37 6.92 13.45
CA LEU A 881 10.64 6.20 13.44
C LEU A 881 11.79 7.21 13.44
N ILE A 882 12.97 6.80 13.91
CA ILE A 882 14.14 7.68 13.98
C ILE A 882 14.51 8.20 12.59
N THR A 883 14.98 9.43 12.51
CA THR A 883 15.54 9.96 11.26
C THR A 883 16.84 9.24 10.96
N LEU A 884 16.88 8.51 9.85
CA LEU A 884 18.07 7.82 9.39
C LEU A 884 18.96 8.76 8.54
N PRO A 885 20.31 8.65 8.63
CA PRO A 885 21.20 9.40 7.75
C PRO A 885 20.97 9.08 6.26
N HIS A 886 21.18 10.05 5.37
CA HIS A 886 21.04 9.81 3.93
C HIS A 886 22.10 8.83 3.40
N ASP A 887 23.35 8.92 3.89
CA ASP A 887 24.46 8.04 3.51
C ASP A 887 24.61 6.88 4.50
N TYR A 888 24.56 5.66 3.97
CA TYR A 888 24.73 4.42 4.74
C TYR A 888 26.07 4.32 5.47
N SER A 889 27.13 4.94 4.93
CA SER A 889 28.46 4.95 5.55
C SER A 889 28.43 5.54 6.96
N SER A 890 27.54 6.51 7.20
CA SER A 890 27.33 7.11 8.52
C SER A 890 26.79 6.10 9.54
N LEU A 891 25.87 5.22 9.13
CA LEU A 891 25.37 4.14 9.99
C LEU A 891 26.46 3.10 10.27
N ILE A 892 27.28 2.72 9.29
CA ILE A 892 28.40 1.80 9.49
C ILE A 892 29.37 2.38 10.53
N ASN A 893 29.70 3.66 10.43
CA ASN A 893 30.58 4.33 11.39
C ASN A 893 29.98 4.30 12.81
N MET A 894 28.68 4.57 12.94
CA MET A 894 27.97 4.44 14.23
C MET A 894 28.04 3.01 14.79
N ALA A 895 27.82 2.00 13.96
CA ALA A 895 27.91 0.60 14.33
C ALA A 895 29.34 0.13 14.68
N SER A 896 30.36 0.72 14.08
CA SER A 896 31.77 0.43 14.38
C SER A 896 32.20 0.94 15.76
N GLY A 897 31.60 2.05 16.21
CA GLY A 897 31.82 2.63 17.54
C GLY A 897 31.12 1.86 18.66
N PHE A 898 30.10 1.06 18.34
CA PHE A 898 29.34 0.31 19.34
C PHE A 898 30.19 -0.77 20.04
N ARG A 899 30.02 -0.87 21.36
CA ARG A 899 30.61 -1.91 22.21
C ARG A 899 29.51 -2.56 23.03
N CYS A 900 29.58 -3.87 23.17
CA CYS A 900 28.59 -4.66 23.88
C CYS A 900 28.55 -4.22 25.36
N PRO A 901 27.36 -3.91 25.92
CA PRO A 901 27.26 -3.45 27.31
C PRO A 901 27.61 -4.54 28.34
N THR A 902 27.48 -5.83 27.99
CA THR A 902 27.79 -6.95 28.90
C THR A 902 29.22 -7.44 28.81
N THR A 903 29.85 -7.41 27.63
CA THR A 903 31.20 -7.96 27.41
C THR A 903 32.27 -6.89 27.19
N GLY A 904 31.90 -5.66 26.85
CA GLY A 904 32.85 -4.58 26.51
C GLY A 904 33.50 -4.71 25.12
N ASP A 905 33.38 -5.87 24.47
CA ASP A 905 33.92 -6.15 23.14
C ASP A 905 33.07 -5.51 22.02
N SER A 906 33.65 -5.40 20.82
CA SER A 906 32.89 -5.03 19.63
C SER A 906 31.87 -6.12 19.28
N SER A 907 30.59 -5.76 19.19
CA SER A 907 29.54 -6.69 18.78
C SER A 907 29.77 -7.23 17.37
N CYS A 908 29.47 -8.51 17.15
CA CYS A 908 29.52 -9.14 15.83
C CYS A 908 28.38 -8.65 14.91
N ILE A 909 27.21 -8.35 15.47
CA ILE A 909 26.00 -7.99 14.71
C ILE A 909 25.27 -6.85 15.45
N PRO A 910 25.74 -5.60 15.26
CA PRO A 910 25.09 -4.42 15.83
C PRO A 910 23.76 -4.14 15.10
N SER A 911 22.69 -3.96 15.88
CA SER A 911 21.32 -3.70 15.39
C SER A 911 20.77 -2.42 16.00
N LEU A 912 20.24 -1.53 15.15
CA LEU A 912 19.68 -0.24 15.54
C LEU A 912 18.16 -0.38 15.71
N CYS A 913 17.63 -0.05 16.89
CA CYS A 913 16.18 0.03 17.09
C CYS A 913 15.63 1.27 16.37
N LEU A 914 14.76 1.07 15.36
CA LEU A 914 14.21 2.18 14.59
C LEU A 914 13.14 2.98 15.36
N VAL A 915 12.68 2.49 16.51
CA VAL A 915 11.69 3.15 17.36
C VAL A 915 12.34 4.13 18.34
N CYS A 916 13.48 3.77 18.94
CA CYS A 916 14.15 4.57 19.98
C CYS A 916 15.57 5.04 19.64
N GLY A 917 16.22 4.49 18.62
CA GLY A 917 17.59 4.82 18.26
C GLY A 917 18.67 4.10 19.06
N GLU A 918 18.32 3.18 19.96
CA GLU A 918 19.30 2.42 20.75
C GLU A 918 19.98 1.34 19.90
N MET A 919 21.30 1.20 20.06
CA MET A 919 22.12 0.17 19.42
C MET A 919 22.22 -1.07 20.32
N LEU A 920 21.94 -2.25 19.77
CA LEU A 920 21.84 -3.51 20.50
C LEU A 920 22.65 -4.63 19.84
N CYS A 921 22.99 -5.65 20.61
CA CYS A 921 23.57 -6.90 20.09
C CYS A 921 22.45 -7.82 19.60
N SER A 922 22.52 -8.28 18.36
CA SER A 922 21.58 -9.25 17.78
C SER A 922 22.27 -10.58 17.47
N GLN A 923 21.54 -11.70 17.52
CA GLN A 923 22.03 -13.04 17.17
C GLN A 923 23.32 -13.46 17.92
N CYS A 924 23.54 -12.93 19.13
CA CYS A 924 24.74 -13.16 19.94
C CYS A 924 24.36 -13.69 21.33
N TYR A 925 25.20 -14.56 21.90
CA TYR A 925 25.01 -15.09 23.26
C TYR A 925 25.36 -14.09 24.38
N CYS A 926 26.05 -12.99 24.06
CA CYS A 926 26.61 -12.06 25.04
C CYS A 926 25.56 -11.32 25.89
N CYS A 927 24.36 -11.08 25.34
CA CYS A 927 23.31 -10.28 25.99
C CYS A 927 22.02 -11.07 26.23
N GLN A 928 22.11 -12.40 26.35
CA GLN A 928 20.95 -13.25 26.59
C GLN A 928 20.54 -13.30 28.07
N THR A 929 19.25 -13.48 28.34
CA THR A 929 18.76 -13.75 29.70
C THR A 929 19.22 -15.11 30.21
N LYS A 930 19.51 -15.20 31.51
CA LYS A 930 19.90 -16.44 32.21
C LYS A 930 18.71 -17.33 32.62
N ASN A 931 17.48 -16.94 32.28
CA ASN A 931 16.26 -17.67 32.64
C ASN A 931 16.06 -18.91 31.73
N GLU A 932 15.07 -19.76 32.03
CA GLU A 932 14.75 -20.98 31.26
C GLU A 932 14.52 -20.69 29.77
N ASP A 933 13.96 -19.53 29.44
CA ASP A 933 13.90 -19.00 28.07
C ASP A 933 15.07 -18.04 27.80
N GLN A 934 15.97 -18.43 26.90
CA GLN A 934 17.11 -17.62 26.44
C GLN A 934 16.64 -16.63 25.36
N TYR A 935 16.28 -15.42 25.74
CA TYR A 935 15.93 -14.33 24.80
C TYR A 935 17.14 -13.42 24.55
N GLY A 936 17.33 -13.01 23.30
CA GLY A 936 18.32 -12.04 22.86
C GLY A 936 17.97 -10.59 23.23
N ALA A 937 18.91 -9.67 22.99
CA ALA A 937 18.76 -8.29 23.45
C ALA A 937 17.67 -7.53 22.68
N CYS A 938 17.49 -7.78 21.37
CA CYS A 938 16.46 -7.10 20.59
C CYS A 938 15.06 -7.56 21.02
N VAL A 939 14.87 -8.85 21.28
CA VAL A 939 13.61 -9.37 21.81
C VAL A 939 13.31 -8.77 23.18
N LEU A 940 14.27 -8.73 24.10
CA LEU A 940 14.08 -8.11 25.42
C LEU A 940 13.77 -6.62 25.33
N HIS A 941 14.49 -5.90 24.47
CA HIS A 941 14.23 -4.48 24.23
C HIS A 941 12.85 -4.24 23.59
N SER A 942 12.36 -5.13 22.72
CA SER A 942 11.03 -4.98 22.11
C SER A 942 9.90 -4.97 23.14
N VAL A 943 10.09 -5.65 24.28
CA VAL A 943 9.11 -5.66 25.39
C VAL A 943 9.04 -4.32 26.10
N SER A 944 10.20 -3.72 26.39
CA SER A 944 10.27 -2.45 27.12
C SER A 944 10.05 -1.23 26.21
N CYS A 945 10.47 -1.30 24.95
CA CYS A 945 10.37 -0.19 24.00
C CYS A 945 8.99 -0.09 23.36
N SER A 946 8.41 -1.24 22.99
CA SER A 946 7.28 -1.28 22.07
C SER A 946 6.25 -2.41 22.31
N ASN A 947 6.18 -2.96 23.53
CA ASN A 947 5.22 -3.99 23.96
C ASN A 947 5.18 -5.23 23.04
N SER A 948 6.34 -5.88 22.85
CA SER A 948 6.52 -7.14 22.13
C SER A 948 6.42 -7.07 20.59
N VAL A 949 6.39 -5.87 20.01
CA VAL A 949 6.66 -5.63 18.58
C VAL A 949 8.02 -4.96 18.47
N GLY A 950 8.87 -5.34 17.53
CA GLY A 950 10.21 -4.75 17.36
C GLY A 950 10.55 -4.46 15.91
N ILE A 951 11.20 -3.32 15.67
CA ILE A 951 11.71 -2.92 14.34
C ILE A 951 13.19 -2.60 14.47
N PHE A 952 14.04 -3.47 13.93
CA PHE A 952 15.49 -3.38 14.09
C PHE A 952 16.18 -3.34 12.73
N PHE A 953 17.10 -2.41 12.53
CA PHE A 953 17.95 -2.35 11.35
C PHE A 953 19.30 -3.01 11.65
N ILE A 954 19.61 -4.13 11.00
CA ILE A 954 20.90 -4.81 11.16
C ILE A 954 21.94 -4.12 10.29
N VAL A 955 22.82 -3.34 10.92
CA VAL A 955 23.73 -2.43 10.21
C VAL A 955 24.78 -3.15 9.39
N ARG A 956 25.24 -4.35 9.77
CA ARG A 956 26.23 -5.08 8.95
C ARG A 956 25.60 -5.89 7.82
N GLN A 957 24.30 -6.17 7.90
CA GLN A 957 23.60 -6.99 6.93
C GLN A 957 22.78 -6.15 5.93
N SER A 958 22.58 -4.84 6.18
CA SER A 958 21.69 -3.98 5.40
C SER A 958 20.31 -4.61 5.22
N GLU A 959 19.70 -5.00 6.35
CA GLU A 959 18.36 -5.59 6.38
C GLU A 959 17.60 -5.11 7.62
N ILE A 960 16.27 -5.10 7.54
CA ILE A 960 15.42 -4.80 8.70
C ILE A 960 14.76 -6.09 9.18
N VAL A 961 14.80 -6.29 10.48
CA VAL A 961 14.10 -7.34 11.20
C VAL A 961 12.83 -6.75 11.81
N LEU A 962 11.70 -7.39 11.54
CA LEU A 962 10.47 -7.18 12.29
C LEU A 962 10.28 -8.37 13.24
N LEU A 963 10.05 -8.09 14.53
CA LEU A 963 9.82 -9.10 15.56
C LEU A 963 8.42 -8.97 16.17
N TYR A 964 7.82 -10.10 16.52
CA TYR A 964 6.55 -10.20 17.21
C TYR A 964 6.52 -11.39 18.18
N ASN A 965 5.93 -11.20 19.38
CA ASN A 965 5.71 -12.27 20.36
C ASN A 965 6.97 -13.11 20.69
N HIS A 966 8.15 -12.50 20.67
CA HIS A 966 9.47 -13.09 21.02
C HIS A 966 9.97 -14.23 20.13
N THR A 967 9.08 -14.88 19.38
CA THR A 967 9.32 -16.13 18.66
C THR A 967 9.06 -16.01 17.17
N LEU A 968 8.35 -14.97 16.73
CA LEU A 968 8.03 -14.74 15.33
C LEU A 968 8.78 -13.52 14.81
N GLY A 969 9.20 -13.59 13.56
CA GLY A 969 9.81 -12.47 12.89
C GLY A 969 9.86 -12.63 11.38
N MET A 970 10.22 -11.54 10.71
CA MET A 970 10.50 -11.55 9.28
C MET A 970 11.60 -10.55 8.93
N MET A 971 12.35 -10.85 7.87
CA MET A 971 13.31 -9.93 7.29
C MET A 971 12.68 -9.16 6.12
N ILE A 972 12.87 -7.86 6.08
CA ILE A 972 12.50 -7.00 4.95
C ILE A 972 13.78 -6.35 4.35
N PRO A 973 13.80 -6.09 3.04
CA PRO A 973 14.93 -5.43 2.41
C PRO A 973 15.15 -4.04 3.00
N SER A 974 16.42 -3.63 3.05
CA SER A 974 16.80 -2.31 3.54
C SER A 974 16.19 -1.17 2.70
N PRO A 975 15.84 -0.03 3.34
CA PRO A 975 15.49 1.21 2.66
C PRO A 975 16.69 1.86 1.95
N TYR A 976 17.93 1.41 2.23
CA TYR A 976 19.12 1.89 1.54
C TYR A 976 19.32 1.16 0.21
N LEU A 977 19.44 1.93 -0.85
CA LEU A 977 19.60 1.45 -2.21
C LEU A 977 20.85 2.07 -2.85
N ASP A 978 21.48 1.34 -3.76
CA ASP A 978 22.50 1.92 -4.62
C ASP A 978 21.86 2.86 -5.66
N GLN A 979 22.71 3.52 -6.46
CA GLN A 979 22.29 4.41 -7.55
C GLN A 979 21.40 3.72 -8.61
N TYR A 980 21.35 2.38 -8.63
CA TYR A 980 20.54 1.58 -9.53
C TYR A 980 19.28 1.03 -8.86
N GLY A 981 18.98 1.44 -7.63
CA GLY A 981 17.77 1.03 -6.93
C GLY A 981 17.82 -0.41 -6.38
N GLU A 982 19.01 -0.98 -6.20
CA GLU A 982 19.20 -2.32 -5.63
C GLU A 982 19.72 -2.26 -4.19
N ALA A 983 19.14 -3.10 -3.31
CA ALA A 983 19.64 -3.26 -1.94
C ALA A 983 20.86 -4.20 -1.93
N ASP A 984 21.92 -3.83 -1.21
CA ASP A 984 23.12 -4.66 -1.06
C ASP A 984 23.13 -5.46 0.26
N ARG A 985 22.55 -6.66 0.22
CA ARG A 985 22.50 -7.56 1.39
C ARG A 985 23.89 -7.99 1.81
N GLY A 986 24.20 -7.76 3.08
CA GLY A 986 25.51 -8.06 3.65
C GLY A 986 26.65 -7.19 3.12
N PHE A 987 26.32 -6.07 2.44
CA PHE A 987 27.29 -5.14 1.84
C PHE A 987 28.37 -5.86 1.00
N ARG A 988 27.97 -6.89 0.24
CA ARG A 988 28.91 -7.74 -0.51
C ARG A 988 29.41 -7.09 -1.78
N ARG A 989 28.65 -6.17 -2.37
CA ARG A 989 29.01 -5.48 -3.62
C ARG A 989 29.88 -4.26 -3.34
N GLY A 990 29.75 -3.66 -2.15
CA GLY A 990 30.58 -2.52 -1.74
C GLY A 990 30.19 -1.20 -2.40
N ASN A 991 29.03 -1.16 -3.09
CA ASN A 991 28.52 0.06 -3.71
C ASN A 991 28.04 1.05 -2.63
N PRO A 992 28.18 2.36 -2.84
CA PRO A 992 27.59 3.36 -1.96
C PRO A 992 26.07 3.21 -1.95
N LEU A 993 25.47 3.25 -0.76
CA LEU A 993 24.03 3.11 -0.56
C LEU A 993 23.43 4.38 0.05
N PHE A 994 22.28 4.79 -0.48
CA PHE A 994 21.56 5.99 -0.07
C PHE A 994 20.14 5.66 0.40
N LEU A 995 19.64 6.42 1.37
CA LEU A 995 18.31 6.22 1.93
C LEU A 995 17.22 6.57 0.90
N ASN A 996 16.33 5.61 0.60
CA ASN A 996 15.12 5.89 -0.16
C ASN A 996 13.99 6.28 0.80
N GLU A 997 13.64 7.57 0.82
CA GLU A 997 12.63 8.13 1.73
C GLU A 997 11.26 7.47 1.56
N LYS A 998 10.81 7.24 0.33
CA LYS A 998 9.50 6.59 0.04
C LYS A 998 9.37 5.20 0.67
N ARG A 999 10.46 4.41 0.68
CA ARG A 999 10.47 3.09 1.33
C ARG A 999 10.43 3.21 2.84
N TYR A 1000 11.16 4.17 3.40
CA TYR A 1000 11.20 4.40 4.83
C TYR A 1000 9.86 4.92 5.36
N GLU A 1001 9.22 5.87 4.66
CA GLU A 1001 7.86 6.33 4.94
C GLU A 1001 6.83 5.20 4.87
N ASN A 1002 7.00 4.24 3.95
CA ASN A 1002 6.13 3.07 3.90
C ASN A 1002 6.29 2.16 5.14
N LEU A 1003 7.52 1.97 5.61
CA LEU A 1003 7.76 1.25 6.87
C LEU A 1003 7.13 1.99 8.06
N GLU A 1004 7.26 3.32 8.09
CA GLU A 1004 6.64 4.16 9.10
C GLU A 1004 5.11 4.08 9.05
N ARG A 1005 4.50 4.04 7.87
CA ARG A 1005 3.04 3.80 7.72
C ARG A 1005 2.61 2.44 8.26
N ILE A 1006 3.38 1.38 8.04
CA ILE A 1006 3.11 0.05 8.61
C ILE A 1006 3.21 0.07 10.13
N TRP A 1007 4.16 0.83 10.69
CA TRP A 1007 4.31 1.05 12.13
C TRP A 1007 3.11 1.81 12.71
N ILE A 1008 2.76 2.96 12.13
CA ILE A 1008 1.65 3.80 12.60
C ILE A 1008 0.31 3.06 12.53
N SER A 1009 0.09 2.26 11.48
CA SER A 1009 -1.11 1.43 11.32
C SER A 1009 -1.11 0.16 12.18
N GLN A 1010 -0.04 -0.13 12.93
CA GLN A 1010 0.10 -1.30 13.79
C GLN A 1010 -0.07 -2.66 13.07
N GLN A 1011 0.23 -2.71 11.78
CA GLN A 1011 0.03 -3.92 10.94
C GLN A 1011 1.22 -4.90 10.95
N ILE A 1012 2.23 -4.67 11.79
CA ILE A 1012 3.44 -5.51 11.85
C ILE A 1012 3.12 -6.98 12.19
N PRO A 1013 2.34 -7.30 13.25
CA PRO A 1013 2.00 -8.69 13.58
C PRO A 1013 1.31 -9.41 12.41
N GLU A 1014 0.37 -8.72 11.76
CA GLU A 1014 -0.37 -9.26 10.63
C GLU A 1014 0.54 -9.54 9.42
N ASN A 1015 1.46 -8.62 9.11
CA ASN A 1015 2.41 -8.78 8.01
C ASN A 1015 3.39 -9.95 8.26
N ILE A 1016 3.85 -10.14 9.49
CA ILE A 1016 4.71 -11.26 9.87
C ILE A 1016 3.96 -12.58 9.65
N VAL A 1017 2.74 -12.70 10.17
CA VAL A 1017 1.94 -13.93 10.06
C VAL A 1017 1.65 -14.26 8.60
N ARG A 1018 1.19 -13.30 7.79
CA ARG A 1018 0.95 -13.50 6.35
C ARG A 1018 2.21 -13.94 5.61
N LYS A 1019 3.37 -13.37 5.96
CA LYS A 1019 4.64 -13.74 5.33
C LYS A 1019 5.04 -15.17 5.69
N ILE A 1020 4.89 -15.58 6.94
CA ILE A 1020 5.19 -16.93 7.39
C ILE A 1020 4.26 -17.97 6.75
N GLU A 1021 2.99 -17.62 6.52
CA GLU A 1021 2.09 -18.52 5.80
C GLU A 1021 2.51 -18.75 4.34
N THR A 1022 3.03 -17.70 3.70
CA THR A 1022 3.57 -17.79 2.33
C THR A 1022 4.91 -18.53 2.31
N ASP A 1023 5.76 -18.30 3.30
CA ASP A 1023 7.10 -18.85 3.42
C ASP A 1023 7.31 -19.50 4.79
N ARG A 1024 6.98 -20.80 4.86
CA ARG A 1024 7.09 -21.61 6.08
C ARG A 1024 8.53 -21.81 6.54
N SER A 1025 9.54 -21.53 5.70
CA SER A 1025 10.95 -21.64 6.10
C SER A 1025 11.29 -20.69 7.26
N LEU A 1026 10.58 -19.58 7.40
CA LEU A 1026 10.77 -18.60 8.47
C LEU A 1026 10.48 -19.15 9.88
N LEU A 1027 9.70 -20.23 10.01
CA LEU A 1027 9.45 -20.89 11.29
C LEU A 1027 10.68 -21.64 11.80
N SER A 1028 11.60 -22.02 10.90
CA SER A 1028 12.85 -22.69 11.28
C SER A 1028 13.89 -21.73 11.88
N ASN A 1029 13.70 -20.41 11.72
CA ASN A 1029 14.61 -19.41 12.25
C ASN A 1029 14.40 -19.21 13.76
N GLU A 1030 15.50 -19.16 14.51
CA GLU A 1030 15.47 -18.91 15.96
C GLU A 1030 15.37 -17.39 16.25
N TRP A 1031 14.19 -16.82 16.04
CA TRP A 1031 13.92 -15.39 16.30
C TRP A 1031 14.13 -14.97 17.75
N SER A 1032 14.03 -15.91 18.70
CA SER A 1032 14.29 -15.68 20.12
C SER A 1032 15.73 -15.24 20.40
N ARG A 1033 16.69 -15.52 19.51
CA ARG A 1033 18.10 -15.15 19.67
C ARG A 1033 18.43 -13.70 19.30
N TYR A 1034 17.47 -12.96 18.73
CA TYR A 1034 17.67 -11.57 18.30
C TYR A 1034 17.68 -10.61 19.47
#